data_AF-A0A955D5M8-F1
#
_entry.id   AF-A0A955D5M8-F1
#
_cell.length_a   1.000
_cell.length_b   1.000
_cell.length_c   1.000
_cell.angle_alpha   90.00
_cell.angle_beta   90.00
_cell.angle_gamma   90.00
#
_symmetry.space_group_name_H-M   'P 1'
#
loop_
_entity.id
_entity.type
_entity.pdbx_description
1 polymer ?
#
loop_
_entity_poly.entity_id
_entity_poly.type
_entity_poly.pdbx_seq_one_letter_code
_entity_poly.pdbx_strand_id
1 'polypeptide(L)'
;MRSQLLASALAIAGFGACTPALASVDLSLSPSFQETIAGATIEINIVVTASGDSPEPFDALDAIIQWDPAFLTLIGATQVNSPATFFAAGFLADPDGVNDDLTDGTVIFTALAPPGTAIYAPPAGPTLQANGLIVTTLVFEAKDCTDSTSVSFLPEIGAFGSSRVLFQGWKVTGDLGGPSKTLIDCPVCPAEGSCYEAHANPGCDDQSCCETVCAVDAFCCEVEWDSTCKEEANELCGGCGDPNAGSCAIAHEGIGCDDAACCRLVCEIDPFCCEVQWDGVCAGEGCTLCSECFADLEPDGIVNGADLGVLLGNWGESGCGDLNLDGTVDGADLGLLLGAWGPCNPLPCPGDGDCCEANGTPGCEDEACCTLVCGIDAFCCDTAWDSLCASEAEATCDLCAPAVGACCFSDGSCKDGVDEPACLFELGGVYQGDGTTCDSVNCGGEPACPGDGLCCEANGTPGCEVEACCTLVCGIDPFCCDNQWDGICAGEAAGFPECECGQTGPPNDDCNDRIQIFDGVTPFTNVGATTDGLPSASCDFFGNDQVGSDVWFNYTATCTGTLTVSLCGSGYDTKMALYSGFACLPDDSNLLACNDDFCSLQSEISIPVTAGDLIKLRVGGYDDAQGSGTITITCSGSEPACGDPDAGDCCADNGSPYCDDEACCLAVCALDSFCCENTWDQICADEAAQDAACDCGQEPACGDPSAGDCCTNTGTPFCDNEACCLAVCAFDSFCCESTWDQICADEAAKDAACNCGPPPTCDGDTFLTQSNNPVAENDPFGSIACSGAGITTANQFARSFDLSNGPTAGSDYQLNCVDFGFTNSGSGLSGSIDIYLDTDGGAPGAPGDDLVLLASTPVALVGGGFYGNLIASFEPPVCIQADSVLVVVLNEPESSDGFAAYGGNLDGQTGPLYVLADACGISSFVNFADIDFPDANWAMQLIGNIGCGNEPQPILINEIRIDQPSNDDDEYFELVGEPGASLDGLTYLVIGDGAGGSGTIEAVIDLTGSAIPATGFFVAAESTFTFGTPDLVTSLNFENSDNVTHLLVSGFTGANGDDLDTDDDCVLDVMPWGSVLDIVSLVLDTTLPPPASECYYGPPVGPDGTFVPGHIYRCTPEGAWTIGPFDIAVGDDTPGAANLACPVPPFEAQSQPRVVRPAAGGSATTTNAPRRTGPSARSGGTPPIMTTAPVRP
;
A
#
# COMPACT_ATOMS: atom_id res chain seq x y z
N MET A 1 52.83 -8.40 -41.74
CA MET A 1 54.07 -8.29 -42.57
C MET A 1 54.28 -6.90 -43.21
N ARG A 2 53.24 -6.16 -43.63
CA ARG A 2 53.39 -4.76 -44.14
C ARG A 2 53.94 -3.80 -43.08
N SER A 3 53.48 -3.93 -41.84
CA SER A 3 54.00 -3.27 -40.63
C SER A 3 55.53 -3.34 -40.53
N GLN A 4 56.12 -4.54 -40.65
CA GLN A 4 57.59 -4.73 -40.70
C GLN A 4 58.26 -4.02 -41.89
N LEU A 5 57.63 -4.00 -43.07
CA LEU A 5 58.20 -3.36 -44.28
C LEU A 5 58.15 -1.83 -44.22
N LEU A 6 57.08 -1.22 -43.70
CA LEU A 6 57.03 0.24 -43.50
C LEU A 6 57.99 0.68 -42.39
N ALA A 7 58.00 0.01 -41.24
CA ALA A 7 58.95 0.31 -40.16
C ALA A 7 60.41 0.20 -40.64
N SER A 8 60.74 -0.84 -41.43
CA SER A 8 62.06 -0.99 -42.05
C SER A 8 62.37 0.10 -43.09
N ALA A 9 61.37 0.57 -43.85
CA ALA A 9 61.54 1.65 -44.81
C ALA A 9 61.81 3.01 -44.12
N LEU A 10 61.14 3.29 -43.00
CA LEU A 10 61.41 4.47 -42.17
C LEU A 10 62.79 4.39 -41.50
N ALA A 11 63.20 3.21 -41.01
CA ALA A 11 64.54 3.01 -40.46
C ALA A 11 65.67 3.30 -41.48
N ILE A 12 65.43 3.06 -42.77
CA ILE A 12 66.36 3.41 -43.86
C ILE A 12 66.44 4.94 -44.10
N ALA A 13 65.45 5.72 -43.68
CA ALA A 13 65.42 7.17 -43.83
C ALA A 13 66.29 7.94 -42.82
N GLY A 14 66.88 7.26 -41.82
CA GLY A 14 67.94 7.82 -40.97
C GLY A 14 67.48 8.53 -39.69
N PHE A 15 66.26 8.29 -39.23
CA PHE A 15 65.87 8.63 -37.86
C PHE A 15 66.49 7.65 -36.84
N GLY A 16 66.61 8.09 -35.58
CA GLY A 16 67.39 7.39 -34.56
C GLY A 16 66.81 6.01 -34.21
N ALA A 17 67.69 5.02 -34.01
CA ALA A 17 67.27 3.71 -33.54
C ALA A 17 66.86 3.77 -32.06
N CYS A 18 65.57 3.56 -31.77
CA CYS A 18 65.14 3.21 -30.42
C CYS A 18 65.71 1.86 -30.01
N THR A 19 66.15 1.76 -28.75
CA THR A 19 66.36 0.49 -28.08
C THR A 19 65.01 -0.13 -27.73
N PRO A 20 64.78 -1.43 -27.93
CA PRO A 20 63.50 -2.04 -27.61
C PRO A 20 63.27 -2.03 -26.09
N ALA A 21 62.29 -1.25 -25.65
CA ALA A 21 61.51 -1.59 -24.46
C ALA A 21 60.59 -2.76 -24.84
N LEU A 22 60.35 -3.68 -23.90
CA LEU A 22 59.33 -4.72 -24.05
C LEU A 22 58.03 -4.15 -23.49
N ALA A 23 57.41 -3.25 -24.26
CA ALA A 23 56.11 -2.71 -23.95
C ALA A 23 55.08 -3.84 -24.09
N SER A 24 54.47 -4.24 -22.98
CA SER A 24 53.31 -5.12 -22.99
C SER A 24 52.06 -4.26 -22.97
N VAL A 25 51.20 -4.48 -23.96
CA VAL A 25 49.87 -3.90 -24.04
C VAL A 25 48.86 -5.02 -24.22
N ASP A 26 47.71 -4.88 -23.60
CA ASP A 26 46.58 -5.81 -23.73
C ASP A 26 45.55 -5.24 -24.72
N LEU A 27 44.65 -6.08 -25.19
CA LEU A 27 43.58 -5.72 -26.12
C LEU A 27 42.24 -6.15 -25.56
N SER A 28 41.29 -5.23 -25.42
CA SER A 28 39.91 -5.52 -25.03
C SER A 28 38.91 -4.99 -26.07
N LEU A 29 37.68 -5.52 -26.01
CA LEU A 29 36.53 -5.00 -26.75
C LEU A 29 35.57 -4.34 -25.75
N SER A 30 34.96 -3.23 -26.13
CA SER A 30 34.05 -2.47 -25.26
C SER A 30 32.84 -1.93 -26.05
N PRO A 31 31.59 -2.16 -25.59
CA PRO A 31 31.23 -2.82 -24.34
C PRO A 31 31.46 -4.35 -24.39
N SER A 32 31.53 -5.00 -23.24
CA SER A 32 31.70 -6.46 -23.11
C SER A 32 30.40 -7.25 -23.35
N PHE A 33 29.26 -6.59 -23.19
CA PHE A 33 27.91 -7.06 -23.47
C PHE A 33 27.08 -5.89 -23.99
N GLN A 34 26.11 -6.15 -24.86
CA GLN A 34 25.12 -5.17 -25.32
C GLN A 34 23.92 -5.89 -25.94
N GLU A 35 22.79 -5.21 -26.02
CA GLU A 35 21.53 -5.73 -26.57
C GLU A 35 21.07 -4.83 -27.74
N THR A 36 20.37 -5.41 -28.69
CA THR A 36 19.91 -4.73 -29.91
C THR A 36 18.80 -5.54 -30.57
N ILE A 37 17.88 -4.91 -31.30
CA ILE A 37 16.98 -5.64 -32.21
C ILE A 37 17.68 -5.97 -33.54
N ALA A 38 17.16 -6.96 -34.27
CA ALA A 38 17.54 -7.22 -35.66
C ALA A 38 17.28 -5.99 -36.57
N GLY A 39 18.19 -5.74 -37.53
CA GLY A 39 18.14 -4.59 -38.44
C GLY A 39 18.75 -3.29 -37.91
N ALA A 40 19.05 -3.20 -36.60
CA ALA A 40 19.74 -2.06 -36.00
C ALA A 40 21.28 -2.15 -36.16
N THR A 41 22.01 -1.11 -35.74
CA THR A 41 23.48 -1.04 -35.83
C THR A 41 24.14 -0.93 -34.46
N ILE A 42 25.12 -1.78 -34.20
CA ILE A 42 25.89 -1.81 -32.95
C ILE A 42 27.31 -1.25 -33.13
N GLU A 43 27.87 -0.70 -32.06
CA GLU A 43 29.24 -0.17 -32.01
C GLU A 43 30.11 -0.96 -31.02
N ILE A 44 31.32 -1.37 -31.45
CA ILE A 44 32.28 -2.13 -30.62
C ILE A 44 33.67 -1.52 -30.72
N ASN A 45 34.16 -0.96 -29.62
CA ASN A 45 35.46 -0.32 -29.52
C ASN A 45 36.60 -1.34 -29.40
N ILE A 46 37.65 -1.18 -30.20
CA ILE A 46 38.95 -1.83 -29.95
C ILE A 46 39.73 -0.97 -28.97
N VAL A 47 40.01 -1.52 -27.79
CA VAL A 47 40.64 -0.83 -26.66
C VAL A 47 42.04 -1.40 -26.40
N VAL A 48 42.99 -0.53 -26.04
CA VAL A 48 44.38 -0.91 -25.71
C VAL A 48 44.79 -0.35 -24.34
N THR A 49 45.10 -1.23 -23.38
CA THR A 49 45.70 -0.89 -22.08
C THR A 49 47.18 -1.28 -22.04
N ALA A 50 47.95 -0.71 -21.13
CA ALA A 50 49.26 -1.22 -20.75
C ALA A 50 49.11 -2.38 -19.74
N SER A 51 49.87 -3.46 -19.91
CA SER A 51 49.82 -4.66 -19.05
C SER A 51 50.51 -4.46 -17.68
N GLY A 52 50.38 -3.27 -17.10
CA GLY A 52 51.01 -2.86 -15.85
C GLY A 52 50.92 -1.34 -15.59
N ASP A 53 51.33 -0.94 -14.39
CA ASP A 53 51.03 0.34 -13.74
C ASP A 53 51.64 1.62 -14.38
N SER A 54 52.18 1.54 -15.61
CA SER A 54 52.82 2.68 -16.30
C SER A 54 52.46 2.73 -17.79
N PRO A 55 52.19 3.90 -18.39
CA PRO A 55 51.81 4.00 -19.79
C PRO A 55 52.87 3.46 -20.76
N GLU A 56 52.47 2.51 -21.62
CA GLU A 56 53.37 1.78 -22.52
C GLU A 56 53.26 2.26 -23.98
N PRO A 57 54.38 2.59 -24.67
CA PRO A 57 54.35 3.15 -26.02
C PRO A 57 54.21 2.11 -27.13
N PHE A 58 53.38 2.39 -28.14
CA PHE A 58 53.26 1.63 -29.38
C PHE A 58 53.36 2.50 -30.65
N ASP A 59 53.95 1.92 -31.71
CA ASP A 59 54.07 2.55 -33.04
C ASP A 59 53.09 1.97 -34.07
N ALA A 60 52.57 0.76 -33.83
CA ALA A 60 51.69 0.04 -34.75
C ALA A 60 50.94 -1.08 -34.01
N LEU A 61 49.67 -1.25 -34.36
CA LEU A 61 48.80 -2.36 -33.98
C LEU A 61 48.29 -3.04 -35.26
N ASP A 62 48.45 -4.34 -35.36
CA ASP A 62 47.66 -5.21 -36.25
C ASP A 62 46.75 -6.05 -35.33
N ALA A 63 45.42 -5.96 -35.43
CA ALA A 63 44.43 -6.68 -34.62
C ALA A 63 43.52 -7.53 -35.52
N ILE A 64 43.33 -8.81 -35.19
CA ILE A 64 42.47 -9.74 -35.95
C ILE A 64 41.16 -9.92 -35.20
N ILE A 65 40.04 -9.64 -35.85
CA ILE A 65 38.70 -9.72 -35.28
C ILE A 65 37.94 -10.87 -35.96
N GLN A 66 37.20 -11.66 -35.18
CA GLN A 66 36.27 -12.68 -35.65
C GLN A 66 34.88 -12.47 -35.04
N TRP A 67 33.84 -12.70 -35.83
CA TRP A 67 32.43 -12.75 -35.42
C TRP A 67 31.68 -13.85 -36.21
N ASP A 68 30.38 -14.03 -35.96
CA ASP A 68 29.53 -14.92 -36.79
C ASP A 68 28.75 -14.13 -37.86
N PRO A 69 29.01 -14.34 -39.17
CA PRO A 69 28.33 -13.65 -40.27
C PRO A 69 26.89 -14.15 -40.53
N ALA A 70 26.38 -15.13 -39.76
CA ALA A 70 24.95 -15.35 -39.64
C ALA A 70 24.27 -14.12 -38.99
N PHE A 71 24.79 -13.65 -37.86
CA PHE A 71 24.08 -12.70 -36.99
C PHE A 71 24.57 -11.25 -37.10
N LEU A 72 25.84 -11.02 -37.45
CA LEU A 72 26.40 -9.66 -37.59
C LEU A 72 27.04 -9.45 -38.98
N THR A 73 26.85 -8.26 -39.55
CA THR A 73 27.56 -7.82 -40.77
C THR A 73 28.40 -6.58 -40.46
N LEU A 74 29.72 -6.65 -40.63
CA LEU A 74 30.59 -5.49 -40.40
C LEU A 74 30.41 -4.45 -41.52
N ILE A 75 29.76 -3.33 -41.20
CA ILE A 75 29.49 -2.24 -42.16
C ILE A 75 30.60 -1.19 -42.19
N GLY A 76 31.44 -1.10 -41.15
CA GLY A 76 32.62 -0.24 -41.19
C GLY A 76 33.42 -0.15 -39.89
N ALA A 77 34.31 0.85 -39.84
CA ALA A 77 35.00 1.25 -38.62
C ALA A 77 35.19 2.78 -38.63
N THR A 78 34.90 3.41 -37.50
CA THR A 78 35.02 4.86 -37.28
C THR A 78 36.14 5.17 -36.28
N GLN A 79 36.64 6.40 -36.38
CA GLN A 79 37.72 6.96 -35.55
C GLN A 79 37.21 8.11 -34.67
N VAL A 80 35.90 8.40 -34.69
CA VAL A 80 35.28 9.54 -33.97
C VAL A 80 35.56 9.46 -32.46
N ASN A 81 35.52 8.25 -31.90
CA ASN A 81 35.69 8.01 -30.46
C ASN A 81 37.16 7.74 -30.06
N SER A 82 38.13 7.84 -30.99
CA SER A 82 39.55 7.64 -30.65
C SER A 82 40.25 8.96 -30.30
N PRO A 83 40.83 9.09 -29.08
CA PRO A 83 41.60 10.27 -28.71
C PRO A 83 43.02 10.30 -29.33
N ALA A 84 43.41 9.29 -30.12
CA ALA A 84 44.73 9.19 -30.75
C ALA A 84 44.67 9.40 -32.27
N THR A 85 45.50 10.31 -32.79
CA THR A 85 45.56 10.59 -34.24
C THR A 85 46.53 9.65 -34.97
N PHE A 86 45.99 8.58 -35.55
CA PHE A 86 46.78 7.64 -36.37
C PHE A 86 47.16 8.24 -37.74
N PHE A 87 48.32 7.83 -38.27
CA PHE A 87 48.79 8.18 -39.61
C PHE A 87 48.08 7.36 -40.70
N ALA A 88 47.68 6.14 -40.38
CA ALA A 88 46.75 5.32 -41.14
C ALA A 88 46.06 4.34 -40.19
N ALA A 89 44.74 4.22 -40.29
CA ALA A 89 43.92 3.27 -39.57
C ALA A 89 42.88 2.65 -40.53
N GLY A 90 42.47 1.40 -40.32
CA GLY A 90 41.45 0.71 -41.11
C GLY A 90 41.83 -0.67 -41.63
N PHE A 91 40.93 -1.26 -42.42
CA PHE A 91 41.09 -2.58 -43.04
C PHE A 91 42.05 -2.50 -44.25
N LEU A 92 43.34 -2.71 -43.99
CA LEU A 92 44.37 -2.64 -45.03
C LEU A 92 44.57 -4.01 -45.68
N ALA A 93 44.36 -4.12 -46.99
CA ALA A 93 44.55 -5.36 -47.76
C ALA A 93 45.90 -6.04 -47.43
N ASP A 94 45.86 -7.30 -47.00
CA ASP A 94 46.99 -8.05 -46.48
C ASP A 94 47.56 -9.05 -47.52
N PRO A 95 48.55 -9.91 -47.19
CA PRO A 95 49.11 -10.90 -48.12
C PRO A 95 48.42 -12.28 -48.10
N ASP A 96 47.61 -12.58 -47.08
CA ASP A 96 46.93 -13.86 -46.87
C ASP A 96 45.49 -13.85 -47.40
N GLY A 97 44.89 -12.66 -47.56
CA GLY A 97 43.57 -12.42 -48.18
C GLY A 97 42.42 -12.22 -47.18
N VAL A 98 42.71 -11.87 -45.93
CA VAL A 98 41.71 -11.73 -44.86
C VAL A 98 40.87 -10.46 -45.03
N ASN A 99 41.47 -9.38 -45.56
CA ASN A 99 40.76 -8.13 -45.87
C ASN A 99 40.31 -8.05 -47.35
N ASP A 100 40.15 -9.18 -48.06
CA ASP A 100 39.61 -9.21 -49.43
C ASP A 100 38.06 -9.18 -49.46
N ASP A 101 37.40 -9.64 -48.40
CA ASP A 101 35.98 -9.48 -48.11
C ASP A 101 35.86 -9.05 -46.63
N LEU A 102 35.02 -8.06 -46.32
CA LEU A 102 34.83 -7.58 -44.94
C LEU A 102 33.57 -8.16 -44.27
N THR A 103 32.85 -9.06 -44.95
CA THR A 103 31.59 -9.64 -44.50
C THR A 103 31.68 -11.14 -44.18
N ASP A 104 32.88 -11.74 -44.28
CA ASP A 104 33.06 -13.20 -44.21
C ASP A 104 33.17 -13.80 -42.79
N GLY A 105 33.08 -12.96 -41.76
CA GLY A 105 33.27 -13.32 -40.35
C GLY A 105 34.66 -13.01 -39.80
N THR A 106 35.62 -12.58 -40.62
CA THR A 106 36.98 -12.21 -40.16
C THR A 106 37.54 -10.94 -40.82
N VAL A 107 38.27 -10.12 -40.06
CA VAL A 107 39.04 -8.96 -40.59
C VAL A 107 40.35 -8.73 -39.83
N ILE A 108 41.26 -7.97 -40.44
CA ILE A 108 42.44 -7.41 -39.78
C ILE A 108 42.34 -5.88 -39.77
N PHE A 109 42.14 -5.29 -38.60
CA PHE A 109 42.27 -3.85 -38.41
C PHE A 109 43.74 -3.50 -38.16
N THR A 110 44.32 -2.60 -38.98
CA THR A 110 45.68 -2.08 -38.77
C THR A 110 45.62 -0.61 -38.39
N ALA A 111 46.32 -0.21 -37.33
CA ALA A 111 46.53 1.17 -36.92
C ALA A 111 48.05 1.50 -36.86
N LEU A 112 48.47 2.64 -37.42
CA LEU A 112 49.87 3.06 -37.50
C LEU A 112 50.06 4.47 -36.89
N ALA A 113 51.02 4.62 -35.98
CA ALA A 113 51.34 5.89 -35.33
C ALA A 113 52.03 6.88 -36.30
N PRO A 114 51.97 8.20 -36.03
CA PRO A 114 52.68 9.21 -36.80
C PRO A 114 54.22 9.00 -36.81
N PRO A 115 54.89 9.06 -37.97
CA PRO A 115 56.33 8.85 -38.09
C PRO A 115 57.18 9.65 -37.09
N GLY A 116 57.74 8.96 -36.09
CA GLY A 116 58.58 9.55 -35.04
C GLY A 116 57.83 10.07 -33.82
N THR A 117 56.54 9.75 -33.66
CA THR A 117 55.73 10.03 -32.47
C THR A 117 55.08 8.72 -32.02
N ALA A 118 55.47 8.20 -30.85
CA ALA A 118 54.80 7.04 -30.27
C ALA A 118 53.44 7.44 -29.70
N ILE A 119 52.47 6.53 -29.80
CA ILE A 119 51.18 6.61 -29.09
C ILE A 119 51.35 5.80 -27.80
N TYR A 120 50.69 6.18 -26.71
CA TYR A 120 50.82 5.51 -25.41
C TYR A 120 49.50 4.86 -25.02
N ALA A 121 49.55 3.58 -24.65
CA ALA A 121 48.45 2.90 -23.97
C ALA A 121 48.49 3.28 -22.47
N PRO A 122 47.37 3.69 -21.86
CA PRO A 122 47.32 3.98 -20.43
C PRO A 122 47.28 2.68 -19.59
N PRO A 123 47.71 2.71 -18.31
CA PRO A 123 47.47 1.61 -17.37
C PRO A 123 45.98 1.30 -17.24
N ALA A 124 45.63 0.05 -16.93
CA ALA A 124 44.28 -0.29 -16.47
C ALA A 124 44.00 0.38 -15.11
N GLY A 125 42.79 0.93 -14.92
CA GLY A 125 42.39 1.62 -13.69
C GLY A 125 41.03 2.32 -13.80
N PRO A 126 40.52 2.96 -12.72
CA PRO A 126 39.12 3.34 -12.58
C PRO A 126 38.84 4.83 -12.89
N THR A 127 39.31 5.34 -14.04
CA THR A 127 39.02 6.74 -14.48
C THR A 127 38.86 6.81 -16.00
N LEU A 128 38.31 7.91 -16.53
CA LEU A 128 38.03 8.09 -17.96
C LEU A 128 39.25 8.03 -18.91
N GLN A 129 40.49 8.06 -18.39
CA GLN A 129 41.71 7.79 -19.18
C GLN A 129 42.27 6.37 -19.00
N ALA A 130 41.61 5.52 -18.22
CA ALA A 130 42.08 4.21 -17.77
C ALA A 130 41.15 3.04 -18.19
N ASN A 131 40.00 3.33 -18.82
CA ASN A 131 39.25 2.42 -19.70
C ASN A 131 40.02 2.05 -21.01
N GLY A 132 41.36 2.09 -20.97
CA GLY A 132 42.24 1.94 -22.11
C GLY A 132 42.16 3.06 -23.15
N LEU A 133 43.00 2.94 -24.18
CA LEU A 133 42.94 3.78 -25.37
C LEU A 133 42.01 3.14 -26.41
N ILE A 134 40.88 3.79 -26.72
CA ILE A 134 40.08 3.45 -27.90
C ILE A 134 40.93 3.71 -29.15
N VAL A 135 41.22 2.66 -29.92
CA VAL A 135 41.97 2.73 -31.19
C VAL A 135 41.03 2.90 -32.38
N THR A 136 39.84 2.30 -32.34
CA THR A 136 38.76 2.46 -33.32
C THR A 136 37.46 1.98 -32.73
N THR A 137 36.34 2.43 -33.27
CA THR A 137 35.03 1.79 -33.07
C THR A 137 34.69 1.01 -34.34
N LEU A 138 34.43 -0.29 -34.23
CA LEU A 138 33.86 -1.12 -35.29
C LEU A 138 32.35 -0.89 -35.30
N VAL A 139 31.72 -0.90 -36.48
CA VAL A 139 30.26 -0.75 -36.62
C VAL A 139 29.72 -1.96 -37.37
N PHE A 140 28.78 -2.67 -36.76
CA PHE A 140 28.09 -3.81 -37.34
C PHE A 140 26.60 -3.54 -37.51
N GLU A 141 25.98 -4.19 -38.49
CA GLU A 141 24.54 -4.29 -38.69
C GLU A 141 24.08 -5.65 -38.13
N ALA A 142 23.11 -5.61 -37.21
CA ALA A 142 22.45 -6.79 -36.67
C ALA A 142 21.57 -7.40 -37.76
N LYS A 143 21.87 -8.64 -38.17
CA LYS A 143 21.35 -9.23 -39.41
C LYS A 143 20.28 -10.30 -39.19
N ASP A 144 20.33 -10.99 -38.06
CA ASP A 144 19.53 -12.17 -37.74
C ASP A 144 19.54 -12.34 -36.21
N CYS A 145 18.48 -12.90 -35.63
CA CYS A 145 18.27 -12.91 -34.17
C CYS A 145 19.10 -13.99 -33.45
N THR A 146 19.54 -13.70 -32.22
CA THR A 146 20.17 -14.68 -31.31
C THR A 146 20.42 -14.12 -29.91
N ASP A 147 20.09 -14.91 -28.90
CA ASP A 147 20.38 -14.73 -27.47
C ASP A 147 21.88 -14.56 -27.13
N SER A 148 22.82 -14.94 -28.02
CA SER A 148 24.25 -14.62 -27.84
C SER A 148 25.09 -14.83 -29.11
N THR A 149 25.23 -13.81 -29.96
CA THR A 149 26.39 -13.70 -30.86
C THR A 149 27.57 -13.02 -30.15
N SER A 150 28.76 -13.02 -30.78
CA SER A 150 29.93 -12.34 -30.23
C SER A 150 30.97 -11.92 -31.25
N VAL A 151 31.69 -10.85 -30.90
CA VAL A 151 32.88 -10.35 -31.59
C VAL A 151 34.09 -10.60 -30.69
N SER A 152 35.18 -11.11 -31.25
CA SER A 152 36.33 -11.63 -30.49
C SER A 152 37.68 -11.39 -31.19
N PHE A 153 38.78 -11.45 -30.44
CA PHE A 153 40.13 -11.39 -31.01
C PHE A 153 40.71 -12.76 -31.34
N LEU A 154 41.23 -12.93 -32.56
CA LEU A 154 42.02 -14.10 -32.94
C LEU A 154 43.54 -13.83 -32.77
N PRO A 155 44.32 -14.73 -32.16
CA PRO A 155 45.77 -14.54 -32.00
C PRO A 155 46.57 -14.73 -33.30
N GLU A 156 46.12 -15.59 -34.21
CA GLU A 156 46.77 -15.89 -35.50
C GLU A 156 45.76 -16.41 -36.56
N ILE A 157 45.99 -16.07 -37.83
CA ILE A 157 45.16 -16.50 -38.97
C ILE A 157 46.03 -16.65 -40.25
N GLY A 158 45.45 -17.19 -41.32
CA GLY A 158 46.09 -17.34 -42.63
C GLY A 158 47.01 -18.55 -42.76
N ALA A 159 47.56 -18.77 -43.95
CA ALA A 159 48.34 -19.97 -44.25
C ALA A 159 49.61 -20.05 -43.39
N PHE A 160 49.71 -21.10 -42.56
CA PHE A 160 50.76 -21.29 -41.54
C PHE A 160 50.78 -20.24 -40.41
N GLY A 161 49.68 -19.52 -40.16
CA GLY A 161 49.64 -18.45 -39.16
C GLY A 161 50.54 -17.28 -39.54
N SER A 162 50.41 -16.81 -40.79
CA SER A 162 51.24 -15.75 -41.39
C SER A 162 50.78 -14.35 -41.00
N SER A 163 49.50 -14.20 -40.68
CA SER A 163 48.91 -13.00 -40.08
C SER A 163 48.62 -13.25 -38.60
N ARG A 164 48.90 -12.25 -37.75
CA ARG A 164 48.99 -12.36 -36.29
C ARG A 164 48.66 -11.01 -35.67
N VAL A 165 48.22 -11.01 -34.42
CA VAL A 165 48.21 -9.77 -33.62
C VAL A 165 49.66 -9.35 -33.33
N LEU A 166 50.07 -8.19 -33.83
CA LEU A 166 51.48 -7.75 -33.84
C LEU A 166 51.67 -6.36 -33.24
N PHE A 167 52.61 -6.28 -32.30
CA PHE A 167 53.20 -5.06 -31.76
C PHE A 167 54.63 -4.91 -32.32
N GLN A 168 54.95 -3.80 -33.01
CA GLN A 168 56.27 -3.54 -33.63
C GLN A 168 56.86 -4.71 -34.48
N GLY A 169 56.05 -5.67 -34.92
CA GLY A 169 56.49 -6.87 -35.64
C GLY A 169 56.88 -8.08 -34.78
N TRP A 170 56.59 -8.05 -33.46
CA TRP A 170 56.61 -9.18 -32.53
C TRP A 170 55.17 -9.51 -32.08
N LYS A 171 54.94 -10.68 -31.44
CA LYS A 171 53.63 -11.02 -30.85
C LYS A 171 53.30 -10.01 -29.75
N VAL A 172 52.03 -9.61 -29.63
CA VAL A 172 51.51 -9.01 -28.39
C VAL A 172 51.84 -9.92 -27.21
N THR A 173 52.52 -9.37 -26.20
CA THR A 173 52.98 -10.08 -25.00
C THR A 173 52.02 -9.98 -23.82
N GLY A 174 51.09 -9.02 -23.86
CA GLY A 174 49.92 -8.95 -22.99
C GLY A 174 48.83 -9.95 -23.37
N ASP A 175 47.70 -9.83 -22.69
CA ASP A 175 46.53 -10.69 -22.86
C ASP A 175 45.56 -10.16 -23.92
N LEU A 176 44.75 -11.08 -24.45
CA LEU A 176 43.58 -10.74 -25.27
C LEU A 176 42.36 -10.91 -24.37
N GLY A 177 41.60 -9.83 -24.20
CA GLY A 177 40.39 -9.78 -23.42
C GLY A 177 39.28 -10.69 -23.96
N GLY A 178 38.21 -10.80 -23.18
CA GLY A 178 37.03 -11.57 -23.56
C GLY A 178 36.34 -11.04 -24.83
N PRO A 179 35.44 -11.85 -25.42
CA PRO A 179 34.57 -11.37 -26.48
C PRO A 179 33.70 -10.20 -26.00
N SER A 180 33.37 -9.28 -26.91
CA SER A 180 32.16 -8.49 -26.80
C SER A 180 30.99 -9.38 -27.20
N LYS A 181 30.06 -9.64 -26.30
CA LYS A 181 28.80 -10.33 -26.60
C LYS A 181 27.77 -9.35 -27.14
N THR A 182 26.86 -9.86 -27.95
CA THR A 182 25.64 -9.16 -28.35
C THR A 182 24.48 -10.13 -28.29
N LEU A 183 23.44 -9.77 -27.54
CA LEU A 183 22.10 -10.34 -27.71
C LEU A 183 21.43 -9.57 -28.84
N ILE A 184 20.97 -10.28 -29.87
CA ILE A 184 20.17 -9.72 -30.96
C ILE A 184 18.74 -10.21 -30.77
N ASP A 185 17.94 -9.34 -30.18
CA ASP A 185 16.53 -9.55 -29.92
C ASP A 185 15.72 -9.62 -31.23
N CYS A 186 14.62 -10.35 -31.15
CA CYS A 186 13.71 -10.64 -32.25
C CYS A 186 12.31 -10.14 -31.87
N PRO A 187 11.79 -9.09 -32.53
CA PRO A 187 10.35 -8.85 -32.52
C PRO A 187 9.66 -9.98 -33.29
N VAL A 188 9.37 -11.07 -32.58
CA VAL A 188 8.53 -12.18 -33.07
C VAL A 188 7.07 -11.74 -33.17
N CYS A 189 6.72 -10.69 -32.42
CA CYS A 189 5.41 -10.08 -32.37
C CYS A 189 5.49 -8.62 -32.86
N PRO A 190 4.54 -8.15 -33.70
CA PRO A 190 3.60 -8.92 -34.51
C PRO A 190 4.26 -9.50 -35.79
N ALA A 191 3.80 -10.66 -36.24
CA ALA A 191 4.27 -11.38 -37.44
C ALA A 191 3.17 -11.55 -38.52
N GLU A 192 3.44 -12.30 -39.60
CA GLU A 192 2.44 -12.59 -40.66
C GLU A 192 1.68 -13.91 -40.38
N GLY A 193 0.52 -13.79 -39.71
CA GLY A 193 -0.50 -14.84 -39.61
C GLY A 193 -1.44 -14.66 -38.40
N SER A 194 -2.69 -15.12 -38.51
CA SER A 194 -3.69 -14.94 -37.44
C SER A 194 -3.36 -15.76 -36.19
N CYS A 195 -3.39 -15.13 -35.02
CA CYS A 195 -3.20 -15.81 -33.73
C CYS A 195 -4.18 -16.98 -33.55
N TYR A 196 -5.36 -16.87 -34.14
CA TYR A 196 -6.42 -17.87 -34.08
C TYR A 196 -6.40 -18.86 -35.27
N GLU A 197 -5.36 -18.91 -36.11
CA GLU A 197 -5.15 -19.97 -37.13
C GLU A 197 -3.75 -20.60 -37.02
N ALA A 198 -3.67 -21.94 -37.01
CA ALA A 198 -2.40 -22.66 -37.01
C ALA A 198 -1.64 -22.52 -38.35
N HIS A 199 -0.42 -21.95 -38.31
CA HIS A 199 0.41 -21.66 -39.49
C HIS A 199 1.91 -21.91 -39.29
N ALA A 200 2.61 -22.22 -40.38
CA ALA A 200 4.03 -22.63 -40.37
C ALA A 200 5.07 -21.47 -40.22
N ASN A 201 4.63 -20.33 -39.71
CA ASN A 201 5.48 -19.20 -39.27
C ASN A 201 5.44 -19.17 -37.72
N PRO A 202 6.51 -18.79 -37.02
CA PRO A 202 6.45 -18.42 -35.59
C PRO A 202 5.89 -17.00 -35.40
N GLY A 203 5.19 -16.77 -34.29
CA GLY A 203 4.53 -15.51 -33.95
C GLY A 203 3.29 -15.20 -34.80
N CYS A 204 2.38 -14.37 -34.29
CA CYS A 204 1.12 -14.00 -34.95
C CYS A 204 0.91 -12.47 -35.05
N ASP A 205 -0.17 -12.05 -35.72
CA ASP A 205 -0.39 -10.69 -36.21
C ASP A 205 -0.95 -9.68 -35.20
N ASP A 206 -1.58 -10.14 -34.12
CA ASP A 206 -1.82 -9.32 -32.92
C ASP A 206 -0.59 -9.35 -32.01
N GLN A 207 -0.04 -8.18 -31.68
CA GLN A 207 1.17 -8.10 -30.87
C GLN A 207 0.95 -8.56 -29.42
N SER A 208 -0.18 -8.20 -28.80
CA SER A 208 -0.44 -8.49 -27.39
C SER A 208 -0.71 -9.99 -27.20
N CYS A 209 -1.58 -10.58 -28.02
CA CYS A 209 -1.84 -12.01 -27.96
C CYS A 209 -0.59 -12.83 -28.33
N CYS A 210 0.18 -12.38 -29.32
CA CYS A 210 1.46 -13.00 -29.66
C CYS A 210 2.40 -13.02 -28.45
N GLU A 211 2.62 -11.88 -27.78
CA GLU A 211 3.50 -11.78 -26.61
C GLU A 211 2.99 -12.63 -25.43
N THR A 212 1.68 -12.65 -25.17
CA THR A 212 1.06 -13.50 -24.14
C THR A 212 1.28 -14.99 -24.38
N VAL A 213 1.06 -15.48 -25.62
CA VAL A 213 1.28 -16.91 -25.95
C VAL A 213 2.77 -17.25 -25.99
N CYS A 214 3.62 -16.36 -26.51
CA CYS A 214 5.08 -16.54 -26.50
C CYS A 214 5.64 -16.73 -25.08
N ALA A 215 5.03 -16.08 -24.09
CA ALA A 215 5.43 -16.21 -22.68
C ALA A 215 5.05 -17.57 -22.06
N VAL A 216 4.07 -18.28 -22.65
CA VAL A 216 3.56 -19.58 -22.16
C VAL A 216 4.21 -20.77 -22.88
N ASP A 217 4.20 -20.81 -24.21
CA ASP A 217 5.05 -21.75 -24.99
C ASP A 217 5.89 -21.02 -26.05
N ALA A 218 7.19 -20.91 -25.76
CA ALA A 218 8.19 -20.41 -26.69
C ALA A 218 8.24 -21.18 -28.01
N PHE A 219 7.73 -22.42 -28.11
CA PHE A 219 7.62 -23.16 -29.38
C PHE A 219 6.86 -22.38 -30.46
N CYS A 220 5.81 -21.66 -30.05
CA CYS A 220 4.96 -20.85 -30.92
C CYS A 220 5.72 -19.69 -31.58
N CYS A 221 6.82 -19.27 -30.95
CA CYS A 221 7.58 -18.07 -31.29
C CYS A 221 9.03 -18.40 -31.74
N GLU A 222 9.54 -19.59 -31.44
CA GLU A 222 10.82 -20.12 -31.92
C GLU A 222 10.69 -21.05 -33.15
N VAL A 223 9.54 -21.73 -33.35
CA VAL A 223 9.44 -22.88 -34.26
C VAL A 223 8.32 -22.77 -35.30
N GLU A 224 7.05 -22.88 -34.90
CA GLU A 224 5.86 -22.68 -35.74
C GLU A 224 4.62 -22.52 -34.87
N TRP A 225 3.71 -21.60 -35.25
CA TRP A 225 2.43 -21.37 -34.57
C TRP A 225 1.44 -22.50 -34.89
N ASP A 226 1.60 -23.66 -34.26
CA ASP A 226 0.84 -24.87 -34.61
C ASP A 226 -0.57 -24.92 -33.97
N SER A 227 -1.23 -26.08 -34.01
CA SER A 227 -2.56 -26.23 -33.39
C SER A 227 -2.57 -25.98 -31.88
N THR A 228 -1.47 -26.27 -31.18
CA THR A 228 -1.32 -26.00 -29.74
C THR A 228 -1.25 -24.50 -29.49
N CYS A 229 -0.49 -23.76 -30.31
CA CYS A 229 -0.41 -22.30 -30.26
C CYS A 229 -1.76 -21.61 -30.52
N LYS A 230 -2.58 -22.14 -31.44
CA LYS A 230 -3.98 -21.70 -31.59
C LYS A 230 -4.80 -22.02 -30.33
N GLU A 231 -4.70 -23.23 -29.80
CA GLU A 231 -5.47 -23.67 -28.63
C GLU A 231 -5.13 -22.80 -27.39
N GLU A 232 -3.85 -22.45 -27.21
CA GLU A 232 -3.37 -21.51 -26.18
C GLU A 232 -3.75 -20.04 -26.48
N ALA A 233 -3.71 -19.59 -27.73
CA ALA A 233 -4.20 -18.26 -28.12
C ALA A 233 -5.71 -18.09 -27.89
N ASN A 234 -6.49 -19.16 -28.10
CA ASN A 234 -7.90 -19.21 -27.73
C ASN A 234 -8.05 -19.11 -26.19
N GLU A 235 -7.27 -19.88 -25.40
CA GLU A 235 -7.38 -19.91 -23.93
C GLU A 235 -6.88 -18.62 -23.25
N LEU A 236 -5.89 -17.94 -23.83
CA LEU A 236 -5.22 -16.77 -23.25
C LEU A 236 -5.67 -15.42 -23.85
N CYS A 237 -6.19 -15.42 -25.08
CA CYS A 237 -6.60 -14.20 -25.82
C CYS A 237 -8.04 -14.27 -26.37
N GLY A 238 -8.76 -15.38 -26.21
CA GLY A 238 -10.10 -15.58 -26.77
C GLY A 238 -11.23 -14.98 -25.93
N GLY A 239 -10.97 -13.85 -25.27
CA GLY A 239 -11.75 -13.34 -24.15
C GLY A 239 -12.95 -12.45 -24.54
N CYS A 240 -13.89 -12.33 -23.62
CA CYS A 240 -14.94 -11.33 -23.70
C CYS A 240 -14.41 -9.93 -23.39
N GLY A 241 -14.60 -9.00 -24.34
CA GLY A 241 -14.13 -7.62 -24.19
C GLY A 241 -12.72 -7.37 -24.70
N ASP A 242 -12.12 -8.33 -25.41
CA ASP A 242 -10.90 -8.08 -26.17
C ASP A 242 -11.24 -7.13 -27.35
N PRO A 243 -10.70 -5.89 -27.39
CA PRO A 243 -11.03 -4.92 -28.43
C PRO A 243 -10.67 -5.37 -29.86
N ASN A 244 -9.84 -6.41 -30.00
CA ASN A 244 -9.37 -6.96 -31.26
C ASN A 244 -10.09 -8.27 -31.65
N ALA A 245 -10.87 -8.90 -30.76
CA ALA A 245 -11.76 -10.01 -31.12
C ALA A 245 -12.77 -9.59 -32.21
N GLY A 246 -13.27 -8.35 -32.10
CA GLY A 246 -14.09 -7.69 -33.09
C GLY A 246 -15.58 -7.65 -32.76
N SER A 247 -16.32 -6.87 -33.55
CA SER A 247 -17.72 -6.49 -33.30
C SER A 247 -18.62 -7.68 -32.98
N CYS A 248 -19.18 -7.70 -31.78
CA CYS A 248 -20.17 -8.71 -31.34
C CYS A 248 -21.34 -8.91 -32.34
N ALA A 249 -21.71 -7.86 -33.07
CA ALA A 249 -22.73 -7.89 -34.14
C ALA A 249 -22.30 -8.58 -35.47
N ILE A 250 -21.07 -9.11 -35.58
CA ILE A 250 -20.50 -9.63 -36.83
C ILE A 250 -19.82 -10.97 -36.56
N ALA A 251 -20.10 -12.00 -37.37
CA ALA A 251 -19.45 -13.31 -37.22
C ALA A 251 -17.96 -13.27 -37.63
N HIS A 252 -17.09 -13.83 -36.81
CA HIS A 252 -15.64 -13.98 -37.06
C HIS A 252 -15.15 -15.42 -36.79
N GLU A 253 -13.84 -15.66 -36.83
CA GLU A 253 -13.23 -16.99 -36.66
C GLU A 253 -12.46 -17.14 -35.33
N GLY A 254 -12.55 -16.12 -34.46
CA GLY A 254 -12.14 -16.18 -33.05
C GLY A 254 -13.30 -16.60 -32.14
N ILE A 255 -13.09 -16.47 -30.83
CA ILE A 255 -14.09 -16.65 -29.76
C ILE A 255 -14.20 -15.37 -28.92
N GLY A 256 -15.34 -15.19 -28.26
CA GLY A 256 -15.69 -13.91 -27.63
C GLY A 256 -15.89 -12.79 -28.65
N CYS A 257 -16.00 -11.55 -28.19
CA CYS A 257 -16.14 -10.34 -29.03
C CYS A 257 -15.79 -9.07 -28.24
N ASP A 258 -15.76 -7.91 -28.93
CA ASP A 258 -15.20 -6.64 -28.45
C ASP A 258 -15.95 -5.92 -27.31
N ASP A 259 -17.25 -6.17 -27.14
CA ASP A 259 -18.01 -5.70 -25.96
C ASP A 259 -18.02 -6.78 -24.87
N ALA A 260 -17.38 -6.46 -23.74
CA ALA A 260 -17.20 -7.36 -22.60
C ALA A 260 -18.52 -7.82 -21.98
N ALA A 261 -19.53 -6.95 -21.90
CA ALA A 261 -20.81 -7.25 -21.26
C ALA A 261 -21.70 -8.05 -22.22
N CYS A 262 -21.76 -7.60 -23.47
CA CYS A 262 -22.44 -8.29 -24.56
C CYS A 262 -21.95 -9.74 -24.71
N CYS A 263 -20.63 -9.90 -24.79
CA CYS A 263 -20.02 -11.21 -24.97
C CYS A 263 -20.42 -12.19 -23.88
N ARG A 264 -20.36 -11.78 -22.60
CA ARG A 264 -20.69 -12.64 -21.45
C ARG A 264 -22.14 -13.15 -21.50
N LEU A 265 -23.09 -12.30 -21.90
CA LEU A 265 -24.50 -12.69 -22.08
C LEU A 265 -24.69 -13.76 -23.17
N VAL A 266 -23.95 -13.66 -24.27
CA VAL A 266 -23.97 -14.69 -25.33
C VAL A 266 -23.29 -15.98 -24.85
N CYS A 267 -22.14 -15.90 -24.17
CA CYS A 267 -21.44 -17.08 -23.64
C CYS A 267 -22.30 -17.92 -22.69
N GLU A 268 -23.14 -17.28 -21.88
CA GLU A 268 -24.02 -17.98 -20.93
C GLU A 268 -25.16 -18.72 -21.65
N ILE A 269 -25.58 -18.24 -22.82
CA ILE A 269 -26.69 -18.78 -23.61
C ILE A 269 -26.23 -19.85 -24.60
N ASP A 270 -25.17 -19.61 -25.38
CA ASP A 270 -24.44 -20.65 -26.10
C ASP A 270 -22.91 -20.54 -25.84
N PRO A 271 -22.39 -21.37 -24.91
CA PRO A 271 -20.95 -21.49 -24.67
C PRO A 271 -20.12 -21.78 -25.94
N PHE A 272 -20.72 -22.29 -27.03
CA PHE A 272 -20.02 -22.43 -28.31
C PHE A 272 -19.36 -21.12 -28.79
N CYS A 273 -19.97 -19.97 -28.51
CA CYS A 273 -19.48 -18.65 -28.91
C CYS A 273 -18.16 -18.26 -28.24
N CYS A 274 -17.87 -18.86 -27.08
CA CYS A 274 -16.74 -18.51 -26.21
C CYS A 274 -15.81 -19.71 -25.94
N GLU A 275 -16.23 -20.94 -26.25
CA GLU A 275 -15.41 -22.16 -26.23
C GLU A 275 -14.97 -22.62 -27.64
N VAL A 276 -15.64 -22.19 -28.72
CA VAL A 276 -15.42 -22.75 -30.07
C VAL A 276 -15.28 -21.70 -31.19
N GLN A 277 -16.31 -20.88 -31.47
CA GLN A 277 -16.26 -19.81 -32.48
C GLN A 277 -17.43 -18.81 -32.36
N TRP A 278 -17.16 -17.51 -32.48
CA TRP A 278 -18.16 -16.44 -32.63
C TRP A 278 -18.78 -16.42 -34.04
N ASP A 279 -19.64 -17.41 -34.33
CA ASP A 279 -20.20 -17.65 -35.66
C ASP A 279 -21.48 -16.82 -35.97
N GLY A 280 -22.18 -17.15 -37.07
CA GLY A 280 -23.40 -16.45 -37.49
C GLY A 280 -24.61 -16.61 -36.55
N VAL A 281 -24.57 -17.53 -35.58
CA VAL A 281 -25.52 -17.62 -34.47
C VAL A 281 -25.11 -16.66 -33.37
N CYS A 282 -23.85 -16.72 -32.92
CA CYS A 282 -23.29 -15.85 -31.87
C CYS A 282 -23.46 -14.36 -32.20
N ALA A 283 -23.20 -13.97 -33.45
CA ALA A 283 -23.40 -12.61 -33.92
C ALA A 283 -24.88 -12.20 -34.03
N GLY A 284 -25.80 -13.17 -34.21
CA GLY A 284 -27.24 -12.95 -34.14
C GLY A 284 -27.72 -12.78 -32.70
N GLU A 285 -27.23 -13.62 -31.80
CA GLU A 285 -27.53 -13.58 -30.37
C GLU A 285 -26.99 -12.30 -29.73
N GLY A 286 -25.74 -11.92 -30.00
CA GLY A 286 -25.17 -10.62 -29.62
C GLY A 286 -26.00 -9.43 -30.11
N CYS A 287 -26.46 -9.46 -31.37
CA CYS A 287 -27.37 -8.43 -31.89
C CYS A 287 -28.76 -8.39 -31.23
N THR A 288 -29.18 -9.43 -30.51
CA THR A 288 -30.49 -9.48 -29.83
C THR A 288 -30.42 -9.37 -28.31
N LEU A 289 -29.27 -9.66 -27.71
CA LEU A 289 -29.02 -9.60 -26.26
C LEU A 289 -28.32 -8.30 -25.84
N CYS A 290 -27.57 -7.67 -26.75
CA CYS A 290 -26.72 -6.52 -26.46
C CYS A 290 -27.26 -5.20 -27.02
N SER A 291 -28.52 -5.19 -27.44
CA SER A 291 -29.27 -4.00 -27.86
C SER A 291 -30.52 -3.91 -26.99
N GLU A 292 -30.76 -2.75 -26.36
CA GLU A 292 -31.94 -2.53 -25.51
C GLU A 292 -33.28 -2.60 -26.28
N CYS A 293 -33.24 -2.80 -27.60
CA CYS A 293 -34.38 -3.22 -28.40
C CYS A 293 -33.98 -4.22 -29.48
N PHE A 294 -34.65 -5.37 -29.51
CA PHE A 294 -34.45 -6.48 -30.48
C PHE A 294 -34.57 -6.10 -31.98
N ALA A 295 -34.84 -4.85 -32.32
CA ALA A 295 -35.01 -4.33 -33.68
C ALA A 295 -34.17 -3.07 -33.97
N ASP A 296 -33.36 -2.61 -33.01
CA ASP A 296 -32.35 -1.56 -33.17
C ASP A 296 -31.01 -2.24 -33.51
N LEU A 297 -30.52 -1.98 -34.71
CA LEU A 297 -29.49 -2.80 -35.39
C LEU A 297 -28.20 -2.04 -35.70
N GLU A 298 -28.10 -0.77 -35.32
CA GLU A 298 -26.84 0.00 -35.32
C GLU A 298 -26.70 0.80 -34.01
N PRO A 299 -26.89 0.12 -32.85
CA PRO A 299 -27.33 0.64 -31.54
C PRO A 299 -27.36 2.16 -31.37
N ASP A 300 -28.42 2.81 -31.88
CA ASP A 300 -28.61 4.27 -31.80
C ASP A 300 -29.74 4.72 -30.85
N GLY A 301 -30.45 3.76 -30.27
CA GLY A 301 -31.60 3.93 -29.38
C GLY A 301 -32.92 4.19 -30.11
N ILE A 302 -32.96 4.07 -31.45
CA ILE A 302 -34.11 4.47 -32.28
C ILE A 302 -34.28 3.57 -33.51
N VAL A 303 -35.13 2.55 -33.43
CA VAL A 303 -35.56 1.72 -34.58
C VAL A 303 -36.10 2.59 -35.74
N ASN A 304 -35.30 2.76 -36.78
CA ASN A 304 -35.51 3.73 -37.85
C ASN A 304 -35.12 3.24 -39.26
N GLY A 305 -34.87 4.19 -40.16
CA GLY A 305 -34.53 3.91 -41.56
C GLY A 305 -33.09 3.45 -41.79
N ALA A 306 -32.27 3.47 -40.76
CA ALA A 306 -30.88 3.03 -40.76
C ALA A 306 -30.79 1.52 -40.52
N ASP A 307 -31.49 1.03 -39.49
CA ASP A 307 -31.71 -0.39 -39.14
C ASP A 307 -32.41 -1.16 -40.26
N LEU A 308 -33.39 -0.53 -40.90
CA LEU A 308 -34.02 -1.07 -42.12
C LEU A 308 -32.99 -1.23 -43.25
N GLY A 309 -31.93 -0.42 -43.27
CA GLY A 309 -30.77 -0.59 -44.13
C GLY A 309 -29.91 -1.81 -43.75
N VAL A 310 -29.67 -2.04 -42.46
CA VAL A 310 -28.97 -3.22 -41.94
C VAL A 310 -29.73 -4.52 -42.28
N LEU A 311 -31.02 -4.58 -41.93
CA LEU A 311 -31.89 -5.73 -42.21
C LEU A 311 -32.01 -6.00 -43.73
N LEU A 312 -32.15 -4.97 -44.56
CA LEU A 312 -32.15 -5.13 -46.03
C LEU A 312 -30.76 -5.46 -46.60
N GLY A 313 -29.68 -5.26 -45.84
CA GLY A 313 -28.33 -5.71 -46.17
C GLY A 313 -28.19 -7.22 -46.04
N ASN A 314 -28.71 -7.79 -44.95
CA ASN A 314 -28.62 -9.21 -44.60
C ASN A 314 -29.66 -10.11 -45.31
N TRP A 315 -30.40 -9.57 -46.28
CA TRP A 315 -31.61 -10.19 -46.83
C TRP A 315 -31.40 -11.56 -47.50
N GLY A 316 -31.98 -12.60 -46.91
CA GLY A 316 -31.91 -13.98 -47.38
C GLY A 316 -30.66 -14.76 -46.94
N GLU A 317 -29.89 -14.20 -46.01
CA GLU A 317 -28.78 -14.84 -45.28
C GLU A 317 -29.12 -14.81 -43.77
N SER A 318 -28.17 -15.09 -42.87
CA SER A 318 -28.36 -15.09 -41.40
C SER A 318 -27.51 -14.00 -40.73
N GLY A 319 -27.88 -13.61 -39.50
CA GLY A 319 -27.25 -12.53 -38.72
C GLY A 319 -28.28 -11.48 -38.29
N CYS A 320 -27.84 -10.30 -37.83
CA CYS A 320 -28.66 -9.27 -37.15
C CYS A 320 -29.95 -8.77 -37.85
N GLY A 321 -30.22 -9.16 -39.10
CA GLY A 321 -31.52 -8.88 -39.72
C GLY A 321 -32.60 -9.92 -39.40
N ASP A 322 -32.25 -11.05 -38.78
CA ASP A 322 -33.12 -12.22 -38.56
C ASP A 322 -33.84 -12.11 -37.21
N LEU A 323 -34.72 -11.11 -37.11
CA LEU A 323 -35.41 -10.75 -35.86
C LEU A 323 -36.37 -11.84 -35.37
N ASN A 324 -36.61 -12.89 -36.15
CA ASN A 324 -37.41 -14.05 -35.77
C ASN A 324 -36.59 -15.34 -35.54
N LEU A 325 -35.27 -15.29 -35.75
CA LEU A 325 -34.30 -16.37 -35.54
C LEU A 325 -34.68 -17.70 -36.24
N ASP A 326 -35.30 -17.65 -37.43
CA ASP A 326 -35.62 -18.85 -38.23
C ASP A 326 -34.50 -19.27 -39.19
N GLY A 327 -33.42 -18.49 -39.25
CA GLY A 327 -32.20 -18.73 -40.01
C GLY A 327 -32.23 -18.11 -41.41
N THR A 328 -33.11 -17.15 -41.69
CA THR A 328 -33.21 -16.46 -43.00
C THR A 328 -33.94 -15.11 -42.88
N VAL A 329 -33.23 -14.00 -43.07
CA VAL A 329 -33.84 -12.65 -43.14
C VAL A 329 -34.86 -12.54 -44.29
N ASP A 330 -36.14 -12.34 -43.96
CA ASP A 330 -37.30 -12.45 -44.85
C ASP A 330 -38.31 -11.28 -44.60
N GLY A 331 -39.49 -11.35 -45.24
CA GLY A 331 -40.62 -10.47 -44.97
C GLY A 331 -41.26 -10.67 -43.59
N ALA A 332 -40.87 -11.69 -42.83
CA ALA A 332 -41.20 -11.84 -41.41
C ALA A 332 -40.49 -10.78 -40.56
N ASP A 333 -39.16 -10.69 -40.67
CA ASP A 333 -38.29 -9.82 -39.86
C ASP A 333 -38.48 -8.35 -40.22
N LEU A 334 -38.66 -8.07 -41.52
CA LEU A 334 -39.12 -6.77 -41.99
C LEU A 334 -40.47 -6.38 -41.37
N GLY A 335 -41.32 -7.35 -41.03
CA GLY A 335 -42.57 -7.13 -40.32
C GLY A 335 -42.38 -6.82 -38.83
N LEU A 336 -41.34 -7.37 -38.21
CA LEU A 336 -40.96 -7.11 -36.81
C LEU A 336 -40.29 -5.74 -36.65
N LEU A 337 -39.30 -5.40 -37.50
CA LEU A 337 -38.62 -4.10 -37.48
C LEU A 337 -39.59 -2.95 -37.78
N LEU A 338 -40.50 -3.13 -38.76
CA LEU A 338 -41.59 -2.17 -39.01
C LEU A 338 -42.67 -2.16 -37.89
N GLY A 339 -42.64 -3.11 -36.95
CA GLY A 339 -43.49 -3.16 -35.76
C GLY A 339 -42.93 -2.35 -34.59
N ALA A 340 -41.60 -2.41 -34.36
CA ALA A 340 -40.90 -1.72 -33.28
C ALA A 340 -40.55 -0.24 -33.56
N TRP A 341 -40.87 0.26 -34.76
CA TRP A 341 -40.40 1.54 -35.30
C TRP A 341 -40.63 2.79 -34.41
N GLY A 342 -39.60 3.23 -33.69
CA GLY A 342 -39.62 4.36 -32.76
C GLY A 342 -38.36 4.40 -31.87
N PRO A 343 -38.27 5.37 -30.94
CA PRO A 343 -37.25 5.34 -29.89
C PRO A 343 -37.51 4.18 -28.94
N CYS A 344 -36.43 3.57 -28.47
CA CYS A 344 -36.43 2.43 -27.55
C CYS A 344 -36.86 2.85 -26.13
N ASN A 345 -37.37 1.90 -25.36
CA ASN A 345 -37.70 2.03 -23.94
C ASN A 345 -37.56 0.62 -23.32
N PRO A 346 -36.91 0.46 -22.17
CA PRO A 346 -36.66 -0.86 -21.57
C PRO A 346 -37.94 -1.61 -21.20
N LEU A 347 -37.77 -2.91 -20.93
CA LEU A 347 -38.81 -3.92 -20.74
C LEU A 347 -39.67 -3.69 -19.48
N PRO A 348 -40.89 -4.28 -19.41
CA PRO A 348 -41.87 -4.04 -18.35
C PRO A 348 -41.76 -5.00 -17.14
N CYS A 349 -40.59 -5.58 -16.90
CA CYS A 349 -40.27 -6.36 -15.69
C CYS A 349 -39.00 -5.78 -15.04
N PRO A 350 -38.93 -5.67 -13.69
CA PRO A 350 -40.05 -5.78 -12.76
C PRO A 350 -41.10 -4.67 -12.98
N GLY A 351 -42.36 -4.97 -12.65
CA GLY A 351 -43.51 -4.07 -12.78
C GLY A 351 -44.18 -3.78 -11.43
N ASP A 352 -45.07 -2.78 -11.38
CA ASP A 352 -45.74 -2.37 -10.14
C ASP A 352 -46.69 -3.45 -9.59
N GLY A 353 -46.27 -4.17 -8.54
CA GLY A 353 -47.13 -4.88 -7.58
C GLY A 353 -47.15 -6.42 -7.68
N ASP A 354 -47.42 -7.07 -6.54
CA ASP A 354 -47.58 -8.52 -6.28
C ASP A 354 -47.96 -9.38 -7.49
N CYS A 355 -47.09 -10.34 -7.82
CA CYS A 355 -47.27 -11.31 -8.91
C CYS A 355 -48.39 -12.34 -8.65
N CYS A 356 -48.70 -12.64 -7.39
CA CYS A 356 -49.72 -13.60 -6.98
C CYS A 356 -51.14 -12.97 -6.86
N GLU A 357 -51.27 -11.64 -6.95
CA GLU A 357 -52.57 -10.94 -7.09
C GLU A 357 -52.68 -10.18 -8.44
N ALA A 358 -53.89 -9.69 -8.75
CA ALA A 358 -54.18 -9.01 -10.01
C ALA A 358 -53.96 -7.48 -9.89
N ASN A 359 -52.70 -7.03 -10.01
CA ASN A 359 -52.32 -5.62 -9.84
C ASN A 359 -52.96 -4.67 -10.90
N GLY A 360 -53.17 -5.14 -12.14
CA GLY A 360 -53.79 -4.39 -13.24
C GLY A 360 -52.87 -3.43 -14.01
N THR A 361 -51.58 -3.40 -13.68
CA THR A 361 -50.45 -2.77 -14.42
C THR A 361 -49.74 -3.83 -15.27
N PRO A 362 -48.96 -3.48 -16.31
CA PRO A 362 -48.16 -4.47 -17.01
C PRO A 362 -46.96 -4.90 -16.14
N GLY A 363 -46.70 -6.20 -16.07
CA GLY A 363 -45.66 -6.78 -15.20
C GLY A 363 -46.05 -6.90 -13.72
N CYS A 364 -45.11 -7.39 -12.91
CA CYS A 364 -45.25 -7.56 -11.46
C CYS A 364 -43.88 -7.49 -10.76
N GLU A 365 -43.87 -7.40 -9.43
CA GLU A 365 -42.71 -6.96 -8.65
C GLU A 365 -41.54 -7.97 -8.55
N ASP A 366 -41.79 -9.27 -8.69
CA ASP A 366 -40.74 -10.29 -8.79
C ASP A 366 -40.32 -10.49 -10.26
N GLU A 367 -39.11 -10.10 -10.62
CA GLU A 367 -38.64 -10.07 -12.01
C GLU A 367 -38.58 -11.46 -12.66
N ALA A 368 -38.21 -12.49 -11.90
CA ALA A 368 -38.09 -13.86 -12.40
C ALA A 368 -39.47 -14.46 -12.74
N CYS A 369 -40.45 -14.27 -11.85
CA CYS A 369 -41.83 -14.70 -12.06
C CYS A 369 -42.55 -13.84 -13.10
N CYS A 370 -42.30 -12.51 -13.11
CA CYS A 370 -42.72 -11.60 -14.16
C CYS A 370 -42.30 -12.15 -15.52
N THR A 371 -41.00 -12.39 -15.72
CA THR A 371 -40.41 -12.91 -16.96
C THR A 371 -40.96 -14.29 -17.35
N LEU A 372 -41.09 -15.22 -16.40
CA LEU A 372 -41.67 -16.55 -16.66
C LEU A 372 -43.11 -16.49 -17.16
N VAL A 373 -43.95 -15.62 -16.58
CA VAL A 373 -45.36 -15.46 -17.00
C VAL A 373 -45.47 -14.65 -18.29
N CYS A 374 -44.64 -13.61 -18.51
CA CYS A 374 -44.54 -12.92 -19.80
C CYS A 374 -44.23 -13.92 -20.94
N GLY A 375 -43.35 -14.89 -20.68
CA GLY A 375 -43.00 -15.96 -21.62
C GLY A 375 -44.13 -16.95 -21.92
N ILE A 376 -45.22 -16.95 -21.14
CA ILE A 376 -46.39 -17.82 -21.33
C ILE A 376 -47.58 -17.05 -21.95
N ASP A 377 -47.94 -15.88 -21.41
CA ASP A 377 -48.90 -14.97 -22.03
C ASP A 377 -48.42 -13.51 -21.93
N ALA A 378 -47.87 -13.02 -23.04
CA ALA A 378 -47.39 -11.66 -23.19
C ALA A 378 -48.44 -10.59 -22.83
N PHE A 379 -49.76 -10.89 -22.82
CA PHE A 379 -50.78 -9.95 -22.35
C PHE A 379 -50.51 -9.39 -20.95
N CYS A 380 -49.90 -10.20 -20.07
CA CYS A 380 -49.56 -9.83 -18.70
C CYS A 380 -48.56 -8.66 -18.62
N CYS A 381 -47.75 -8.47 -19.68
CA CYS A 381 -46.61 -7.56 -19.72
C CYS A 381 -46.74 -6.52 -20.84
N ASP A 382 -47.47 -6.82 -21.90
CA ASP A 382 -47.89 -5.89 -22.96
C ASP A 382 -49.10 -5.02 -22.56
N THR A 383 -49.92 -5.44 -21.59
CA THR A 383 -51.23 -4.81 -21.33
C THR A 383 -51.62 -4.70 -19.86
N ALA A 384 -51.72 -5.81 -19.11
CA ALA A 384 -52.03 -5.79 -17.67
C ALA A 384 -51.92 -7.19 -17.04
N TRP A 385 -51.33 -7.25 -15.85
CA TRP A 385 -51.35 -8.39 -14.94
C TRP A 385 -52.75 -8.54 -14.33
N ASP A 386 -53.52 -9.50 -14.86
CA ASP A 386 -54.88 -9.78 -14.37
C ASP A 386 -54.98 -11.14 -13.66
N SER A 387 -56.18 -11.52 -13.22
CA SER A 387 -56.43 -12.77 -12.51
C SER A 387 -56.07 -14.06 -13.28
N LEU A 388 -55.76 -13.99 -14.58
CA LEU A 388 -55.14 -15.08 -15.32
C LEU A 388 -53.63 -15.10 -15.10
N CYS A 389 -52.95 -13.96 -15.22
CA CYS A 389 -51.51 -13.81 -14.99
C CYS A 389 -51.10 -14.31 -13.59
N ALA A 390 -51.82 -13.89 -12.55
CA ALA A 390 -51.63 -14.40 -11.19
C ALA A 390 -51.86 -15.92 -11.07
N SER A 391 -52.80 -16.50 -11.83
CA SER A 391 -53.03 -17.96 -11.83
C SER A 391 -52.05 -18.75 -12.73
N GLU A 392 -51.38 -18.07 -13.66
CA GLU A 392 -50.27 -18.60 -14.45
C GLU A 392 -48.98 -18.56 -13.60
N ALA A 393 -48.82 -17.53 -12.75
CA ALA A 393 -47.80 -17.46 -11.70
C ALA A 393 -47.96 -18.60 -10.67
N GLU A 394 -49.16 -18.81 -10.11
CA GLU A 394 -49.53 -19.98 -9.27
C GLU A 394 -49.21 -21.35 -9.90
N ALA A 395 -49.06 -21.42 -11.23
CA ALA A 395 -48.81 -22.65 -11.97
C ALA A 395 -47.36 -22.83 -12.46
N THR A 396 -46.53 -21.78 -12.40
CA THR A 396 -45.23 -21.70 -13.09
C THR A 396 -44.10 -21.21 -12.18
N CYS A 397 -44.39 -20.29 -11.26
CA CYS A 397 -43.46 -19.78 -10.28
C CYS A 397 -43.65 -20.52 -8.95
N ASP A 398 -42.57 -21.03 -8.34
CA ASP A 398 -42.67 -21.65 -7.01
C ASP A 398 -43.02 -20.63 -5.90
N LEU A 399 -42.93 -19.32 -6.19
CA LEU A 399 -43.32 -18.19 -5.33
C LEU A 399 -44.78 -18.22 -4.83
N CYS A 400 -45.73 -18.58 -5.69
CA CYS A 400 -47.17 -18.55 -5.35
C CYS A 400 -47.71 -19.93 -4.92
N ALA A 401 -46.85 -20.94 -4.76
CA ALA A 401 -47.23 -22.14 -4.03
C ALA A 401 -47.48 -21.77 -2.56
N PRO A 402 -48.51 -22.32 -1.88
CA PRO A 402 -48.69 -22.06 -0.46
C PRO A 402 -47.45 -22.61 0.26
N ALA A 403 -46.68 -21.71 0.86
CA ALA A 403 -45.42 -22.05 1.49
C ALA A 403 -45.66 -23.07 2.62
N VAL A 404 -44.81 -24.10 2.66
CA VAL A 404 -45.01 -25.30 3.49
C VAL A 404 -43.76 -25.64 4.29
N GLY A 405 -43.98 -26.08 5.52
CA GLY A 405 -42.92 -26.34 6.49
C GLY A 405 -43.37 -27.32 7.57
N ALA A 406 -42.67 -27.27 8.69
CA ALA A 406 -42.91 -28.13 9.84
C ALA A 406 -44.02 -27.57 10.76
N CYS A 407 -44.94 -28.44 11.14
CA CYS A 407 -45.99 -28.15 12.10
C CYS A 407 -45.74 -28.93 13.40
N CYS A 408 -45.37 -28.22 14.46
CA CYS A 408 -45.08 -28.77 15.78
C CYS A 408 -46.35 -28.86 16.65
N PHE A 409 -46.50 -29.94 17.41
CA PHE A 409 -47.62 -30.12 18.33
C PHE A 409 -47.18 -30.04 19.79
N SER A 410 -48.05 -29.56 20.67
CA SER A 410 -47.80 -29.38 22.11
C SER A 410 -47.65 -30.69 22.91
N ASP A 411 -47.36 -31.80 22.24
CA ASP A 411 -46.96 -33.09 22.83
C ASP A 411 -45.59 -33.57 22.34
N GLY A 412 -44.82 -32.70 21.67
CA GLY A 412 -43.48 -32.97 21.14
C GLY A 412 -43.49 -33.77 19.82
N SER A 413 -44.64 -33.93 19.17
CA SER A 413 -44.73 -34.52 17.83
C SER A 413 -44.71 -33.46 16.73
N CYS A 414 -44.35 -33.86 15.51
CA CYS A 414 -44.20 -32.97 14.36
C CYS A 414 -44.83 -33.57 13.10
N LYS A 415 -45.15 -32.72 12.11
CA LYS A 415 -45.55 -33.12 10.75
C LYS A 415 -45.03 -32.13 9.71
N ASP A 416 -44.32 -32.64 8.70
CA ASP A 416 -43.82 -31.89 7.54
C ASP A 416 -44.92 -31.54 6.51
N GLY A 417 -44.60 -30.59 5.63
CA GLY A 417 -45.36 -30.32 4.40
C GLY A 417 -46.77 -29.83 4.69
N VAL A 418 -46.87 -28.80 5.53
CA VAL A 418 -48.13 -28.17 5.96
C VAL A 418 -48.01 -26.67 5.77
N ASP A 419 -49.04 -26.02 5.26
CA ASP A 419 -49.15 -24.56 5.24
C ASP A 419 -49.48 -24.01 6.64
N GLU A 420 -49.10 -22.75 6.92
CA GLU A 420 -49.39 -22.09 8.20
C GLU A 420 -50.89 -22.17 8.59
N PRO A 421 -51.85 -21.85 7.70
CA PRO A 421 -53.27 -21.91 8.04
C PRO A 421 -53.76 -23.33 8.42
N ALA A 422 -53.33 -24.37 7.70
CA ALA A 422 -53.65 -25.75 8.04
C ALA A 422 -52.98 -26.19 9.35
N CYS A 423 -51.75 -25.74 9.62
CA CYS A 423 -51.08 -26.02 10.89
C CYS A 423 -51.83 -25.39 12.08
N LEU A 424 -52.08 -24.09 12.04
CA LEU A 424 -52.70 -23.34 13.14
C LEU A 424 -54.19 -23.67 13.34
N PHE A 425 -54.97 -23.77 12.26
CA PHE A 425 -56.45 -23.79 12.35
C PHE A 425 -57.10 -25.16 12.08
N GLU A 426 -56.50 -26.04 11.27
CA GLU A 426 -57.03 -27.40 11.06
C GLU A 426 -56.40 -28.46 11.96
N LEU A 427 -55.08 -28.38 12.18
CA LEU A 427 -54.33 -29.36 12.98
C LEU A 427 -54.13 -28.91 14.44
N GLY A 428 -54.03 -27.60 14.69
CA GLY A 428 -53.82 -27.05 16.03
C GLY A 428 -52.40 -27.21 16.56
N GLY A 429 -51.42 -27.16 15.65
CA GLY A 429 -50.00 -27.05 15.98
C GLY A 429 -49.51 -25.60 15.98
N VAL A 430 -48.21 -25.42 16.17
CA VAL A 430 -47.46 -24.18 15.96
C VAL A 430 -46.63 -24.38 14.69
N TYR A 431 -46.72 -23.43 13.77
CA TYR A 431 -45.94 -23.44 12.54
C TYR A 431 -44.50 -22.97 12.81
N GLN A 432 -43.53 -23.46 12.05
CA GLN A 432 -42.09 -23.19 12.30
C GLN A 432 -41.41 -22.41 11.17
N GLY A 433 -42.19 -21.81 10.26
CA GLY A 433 -41.68 -21.15 9.07
C GLY A 433 -41.52 -22.10 7.90
N ASP A 434 -41.38 -21.52 6.71
CA ASP A 434 -41.43 -22.22 5.43
C ASP A 434 -40.14 -22.95 5.10
N GLY A 435 -40.22 -24.01 4.29
CA GLY A 435 -39.09 -24.89 3.96
C GLY A 435 -38.61 -25.78 5.12
N THR A 436 -39.00 -25.50 6.36
CA THR A 436 -38.60 -26.27 7.55
C THR A 436 -39.13 -27.70 7.54
N THR A 437 -38.38 -28.61 8.16
CA THR A 437 -38.73 -30.03 8.28
C THR A 437 -38.61 -30.52 9.72
N CYS A 438 -39.33 -31.58 10.08
CA CYS A 438 -39.32 -32.18 11.41
C CYS A 438 -37.97 -32.77 11.84
N ASP A 439 -37.01 -32.91 10.91
CA ASP A 439 -35.63 -33.28 11.19
C ASP A 439 -34.70 -32.05 11.35
N SER A 440 -35.16 -30.83 11.00
CA SER A 440 -34.41 -29.56 11.11
C SER A 440 -34.90 -28.60 12.19
N VAL A 441 -36.18 -28.68 12.63
CA VAL A 441 -36.70 -27.89 13.75
C VAL A 441 -37.08 -28.73 14.96
N ASN A 442 -36.64 -28.31 16.14
CA ASN A 442 -36.86 -29.01 17.40
C ASN A 442 -38.21 -28.62 18.04
N CYS A 443 -39.24 -29.42 17.81
CA CYS A 443 -40.62 -29.20 18.29
C CYS A 443 -40.87 -29.27 19.81
N GLY A 444 -39.88 -28.95 20.65
CA GLY A 444 -40.09 -28.69 22.07
C GLY A 444 -40.16 -29.93 22.95
N GLY A 445 -38.98 -30.44 23.33
CA GLY A 445 -38.69 -30.57 24.75
C GLY A 445 -37.47 -29.70 25.04
N GLU A 446 -37.66 -28.53 25.66
CA GLU A 446 -36.55 -27.62 25.97
C GLU A 446 -35.55 -28.27 26.95
N PRO A 447 -34.24 -27.99 26.81
CA PRO A 447 -33.32 -28.12 27.92
C PRO A 447 -33.62 -26.97 28.90
N ALA A 448 -34.15 -27.29 30.09
CA ALA A 448 -34.40 -26.29 31.14
C ALA A 448 -33.09 -25.88 31.87
N CYS A 449 -32.03 -25.62 31.10
CA CYS A 449 -30.73 -25.09 31.53
C CYS A 449 -30.13 -24.19 30.44
N PRO A 450 -29.67 -22.97 30.77
CA PRO A 450 -29.87 -22.29 32.05
C PRO A 450 -31.37 -22.04 32.36
N GLY A 451 -31.70 -21.67 33.58
CA GLY A 451 -33.07 -21.38 34.01
C GLY A 451 -33.12 -20.29 35.10
N ASP A 452 -34.30 -19.73 35.36
CA ASP A 452 -34.42 -18.54 36.22
C ASP A 452 -33.99 -18.76 37.69
N GLY A 453 -32.84 -18.20 38.06
CA GLY A 453 -32.48 -17.83 39.44
C GLY A 453 -31.61 -18.82 40.23
N LEU A 454 -31.03 -18.30 41.32
CA LEU A 454 -29.98 -18.89 42.17
C LEU A 454 -30.01 -20.42 42.31
N CYS A 455 -29.02 -21.10 41.74
CA CYS A 455 -28.84 -22.57 41.87
C CYS A 455 -28.74 -23.05 43.32
N CYS A 456 -28.29 -22.17 44.23
CA CYS A 456 -28.01 -22.49 45.62
C CYS A 456 -29.20 -22.26 46.58
N GLU A 457 -30.31 -21.70 46.08
CA GLU A 457 -31.57 -21.56 46.82
C GLU A 457 -32.75 -22.18 46.04
N ALA A 458 -33.91 -22.30 46.68
CA ALA A 458 -35.11 -22.85 46.04
C ALA A 458 -35.84 -21.74 45.27
N ASN A 459 -35.47 -21.51 44.00
CA ASN A 459 -36.08 -20.48 43.15
C ASN A 459 -37.57 -20.77 42.84
N GLY A 460 -37.98 -22.05 42.72
CA GLY A 460 -39.34 -22.48 42.42
C GLY A 460 -39.71 -22.52 40.93
N THR A 461 -38.78 -22.17 40.05
CA THR A 461 -38.82 -22.28 38.57
C THR A 461 -38.07 -23.55 38.14
N PRO A 462 -38.30 -24.11 36.93
CA PRO A 462 -37.47 -25.22 36.44
C PRO A 462 -36.08 -24.70 36.06
N GLY A 463 -35.02 -25.44 36.41
CA GLY A 463 -33.64 -25.04 36.15
C GLY A 463 -33.06 -24.01 37.11
N CYS A 464 -31.84 -23.55 36.81
CA CYS A 464 -31.16 -22.48 37.55
C CYS A 464 -30.09 -21.79 36.69
N GLU A 465 -29.64 -20.61 37.14
CA GLU A 465 -28.92 -19.63 36.32
C GLU A 465 -27.53 -20.10 35.81
N VAL A 466 -26.80 -20.89 36.60
CA VAL A 466 -25.48 -21.43 36.23
C VAL A 466 -25.68 -22.70 35.42
N GLU A 467 -25.63 -22.62 34.09
CA GLU A 467 -25.90 -23.74 33.17
C GLU A 467 -25.14 -25.03 33.52
N ALA A 468 -23.85 -24.92 33.86
CA ALA A 468 -23.01 -26.06 34.24
C ALA A 468 -23.52 -26.77 35.51
N CYS A 469 -23.97 -26.00 36.51
CA CYS A 469 -24.59 -26.53 37.72
C CYS A 469 -25.98 -27.11 37.43
N CYS A 470 -26.79 -26.37 36.68
CA CYS A 470 -28.12 -26.76 36.24
C CYS A 470 -28.07 -28.14 35.57
N THR A 471 -27.26 -28.29 34.53
CA THR A 471 -27.09 -29.53 33.77
C THR A 471 -26.60 -30.69 34.64
N LEU A 472 -25.71 -30.42 35.61
CA LEU A 472 -25.25 -31.40 36.59
C LEU A 472 -26.39 -31.94 37.47
N VAL A 473 -27.24 -31.06 38.00
CA VAL A 473 -28.35 -31.43 38.88
C VAL A 473 -29.52 -32.04 38.10
N CYS A 474 -29.86 -31.53 36.91
CA CYS A 474 -30.86 -32.15 36.02
C CYS A 474 -30.46 -33.57 35.61
N GLY A 475 -29.16 -33.82 35.42
CA GLY A 475 -28.62 -35.17 35.17
C GLY A 475 -28.74 -36.14 36.36
N ILE A 476 -29.10 -35.65 37.55
CA ILE A 476 -29.23 -36.42 38.79
C ILE A 476 -30.71 -36.58 39.19
N ASP A 477 -31.47 -35.48 39.27
CA ASP A 477 -32.93 -35.49 39.43
C ASP A 477 -33.59 -34.55 38.41
N PRO A 478 -34.13 -35.10 37.30
CA PRO A 478 -34.87 -34.33 36.30
C PRO A 478 -36.05 -33.53 36.86
N PHE A 479 -36.59 -33.85 38.05
CA PHE A 479 -37.66 -33.06 38.67
C PHE A 479 -37.29 -31.57 38.84
N CYS A 480 -36.02 -31.27 39.05
CA CYS A 480 -35.51 -29.90 39.20
C CYS A 480 -35.72 -29.04 37.94
N CYS A 481 -35.96 -29.68 36.78
CA CYS A 481 -35.85 -29.09 35.45
C CYS A 481 -37.09 -29.41 34.58
N ASP A 482 -37.73 -30.55 34.82
CA ASP A 482 -39.08 -30.87 34.34
C ASP A 482 -40.17 -30.08 35.10
N ASN A 483 -39.94 -29.70 36.36
CA ASN A 483 -40.99 -29.21 37.27
C ASN A 483 -40.64 -27.95 38.09
N GLN A 484 -39.61 -27.99 38.96
CA GLN A 484 -39.20 -26.85 39.80
C GLN A 484 -37.94 -27.15 40.63
N TRP A 485 -37.03 -26.18 40.71
CA TRP A 485 -35.85 -26.19 41.56
C TRP A 485 -36.25 -25.90 43.01
N ASP A 486 -36.35 -26.95 43.83
CA ASP A 486 -36.75 -26.84 45.24
C ASP A 486 -35.58 -27.03 46.22
N GLY A 487 -35.87 -27.07 47.52
CA GLY A 487 -34.85 -27.23 48.57
C GLY A 487 -34.13 -28.59 48.60
N ILE A 488 -34.47 -29.52 47.71
CA ILE A 488 -33.67 -30.72 47.39
C ILE A 488 -32.68 -30.37 46.27
N CYS A 489 -33.13 -29.75 45.17
CA CYS A 489 -32.28 -29.35 44.05
C CYS A 489 -31.12 -28.45 44.49
N ALA A 490 -31.41 -27.38 45.24
CA ALA A 490 -30.42 -26.52 45.86
C ALA A 490 -29.51 -27.25 46.88
N GLY A 491 -30.04 -28.30 47.52
CA GLY A 491 -29.29 -29.16 48.46
C GLY A 491 -28.36 -30.16 47.78
N GLU A 492 -28.61 -30.50 46.51
CA GLU A 492 -27.74 -31.32 45.67
C GLU A 492 -26.72 -30.44 44.92
N ALA A 493 -27.13 -29.26 44.45
CA ALA A 493 -26.24 -28.21 43.93
C ALA A 493 -25.11 -27.88 44.92
N ALA A 494 -25.45 -27.68 46.21
CA ALA A 494 -24.47 -27.47 47.28
C ALA A 494 -23.51 -28.66 47.57
N GLY A 495 -23.62 -29.76 46.81
CA GLY A 495 -22.66 -30.86 46.78
C GLY A 495 -21.55 -30.74 45.73
N PHE A 496 -21.67 -29.83 44.76
CA PHE A 496 -20.79 -29.71 43.59
C PHE A 496 -19.97 -28.41 43.62
N PRO A 497 -18.64 -28.47 43.39
CA PRO A 497 -17.82 -27.28 43.17
C PRO A 497 -18.35 -26.38 42.05
N GLU A 498 -18.86 -26.99 40.98
CA GLU A 498 -19.37 -26.36 39.75
C GLU A 498 -20.69 -25.59 39.95
N CYS A 499 -21.21 -25.56 41.18
CA CYS A 499 -22.41 -24.84 41.60
C CYS A 499 -22.12 -23.66 42.55
N GLU A 500 -20.87 -23.47 42.97
CA GLU A 500 -20.37 -22.29 43.71
C GLU A 500 -21.10 -21.91 45.03
N CYS A 501 -21.95 -22.78 45.57
CA CYS A 501 -22.76 -22.59 46.80
C CYS A 501 -21.96 -22.50 48.13
N GLY A 502 -20.73 -22.00 48.08
CA GLY A 502 -19.88 -21.63 49.21
C GLY A 502 -19.63 -20.13 49.36
N GLN A 503 -19.89 -19.32 48.33
CA GLN A 503 -19.85 -17.85 48.44
C GLN A 503 -21.03 -17.36 49.29
N THR A 504 -20.82 -16.28 50.07
CA THR A 504 -21.83 -15.77 51.03
C THR A 504 -22.42 -14.40 50.66
N GLY A 505 -22.06 -13.87 49.50
CA GLY A 505 -22.56 -12.63 48.92
C GLY A 505 -23.25 -12.85 47.57
N PRO A 506 -23.59 -11.75 46.87
CA PRO A 506 -24.13 -11.77 45.51
C PRO A 506 -23.05 -12.23 44.50
N PRO A 507 -23.41 -12.57 43.24
CA PRO A 507 -22.46 -13.05 42.24
C PRO A 507 -21.29 -12.10 41.95
N ASN A 508 -21.50 -10.79 42.09
CA ASN A 508 -20.51 -9.75 41.84
C ASN A 508 -19.91 -9.12 43.13
N ASP A 509 -19.73 -9.92 44.19
CA ASP A 509 -19.06 -9.58 45.45
C ASP A 509 -17.56 -9.30 45.23
N ASP A 510 -16.82 -10.25 44.64
CA ASP A 510 -15.41 -10.07 44.25
C ASP A 510 -15.32 -9.26 42.92
N CYS A 511 -14.37 -8.32 42.82
CA CYS A 511 -14.23 -7.43 41.66
C CYS A 511 -14.14 -8.13 40.29
N ASN A 512 -13.54 -9.33 40.26
CA ASN A 512 -13.35 -10.06 39.00
C ASN A 512 -14.70 -10.50 38.40
N ASP A 513 -15.67 -10.77 39.25
CA ASP A 513 -16.97 -11.40 38.93
C ASP A 513 -18.07 -10.33 38.70
N ARG A 514 -17.63 -9.12 38.33
CA ARG A 514 -18.42 -7.96 37.90
C ARG A 514 -19.46 -8.30 36.83
N ILE A 515 -20.60 -7.62 36.87
CA ILE A 515 -21.69 -7.78 35.89
C ILE A 515 -21.69 -6.61 34.89
N GLN A 516 -21.82 -6.88 33.60
CA GLN A 516 -22.06 -5.84 32.58
C GLN A 516 -23.48 -5.28 32.74
N ILE A 517 -23.64 -3.95 32.66
CA ILE A 517 -24.93 -3.27 32.70
C ILE A 517 -24.99 -2.18 31.63
N PHE A 518 -26.21 -1.88 31.18
CA PHE A 518 -26.51 -0.93 30.11
C PHE A 518 -27.36 0.23 30.65
N ASP A 519 -27.76 1.15 29.76
CA ASP A 519 -28.68 2.24 30.08
C ASP A 519 -30.06 1.74 30.56
N GLY A 520 -30.77 2.56 31.33
CA GLY A 520 -32.07 2.21 31.91
C GLY A 520 -32.00 1.87 33.40
N VAL A 521 -32.62 0.76 33.84
CA VAL A 521 -32.84 0.47 35.27
C VAL A 521 -32.49 -0.98 35.65
N THR A 522 -31.36 -1.16 36.31
CA THR A 522 -30.88 -2.47 36.77
C THR A 522 -31.15 -2.69 38.26
N PRO A 523 -31.85 -3.77 38.68
CA PRO A 523 -32.01 -4.13 40.08
C PRO A 523 -30.71 -4.72 40.66
N PHE A 524 -30.37 -4.42 41.91
CA PHE A 524 -29.17 -4.97 42.56
C PHE A 524 -29.35 -5.21 44.06
N THR A 525 -28.42 -5.96 44.66
CA THR A 525 -28.34 -6.20 46.11
C THR A 525 -26.89 -6.35 46.56
N ASN A 526 -26.51 -5.72 47.67
CA ASN A 526 -25.21 -5.93 48.32
C ASN A 526 -25.33 -6.71 49.65
N VAL A 527 -26.51 -7.29 49.92
CA VAL A 527 -26.73 -8.15 51.10
C VAL A 527 -25.85 -9.38 51.02
N GLY A 528 -24.98 -9.55 52.02
CA GLY A 528 -24.00 -10.64 52.10
C GLY A 528 -22.61 -10.31 51.55
N ALA A 529 -22.47 -9.25 50.75
CA ALA A 529 -21.21 -8.86 50.11
C ALA A 529 -20.10 -8.57 51.13
N THR A 530 -18.87 -8.97 50.79
CA THR A 530 -17.64 -8.73 51.55
C THR A 530 -17.14 -7.30 51.33
N THR A 531 -15.83 -7.03 51.38
CA THR A 531 -15.30 -5.71 51.02
C THR A 531 -13.88 -5.87 50.50
N ASP A 532 -13.76 -6.08 49.18
CA ASP A 532 -12.49 -6.38 48.51
C ASP A 532 -11.79 -5.10 48.01
N GLY A 533 -12.56 -4.13 47.54
CA GLY A 533 -12.05 -2.90 46.93
C GLY A 533 -11.26 -2.01 47.88
N LEU A 534 -10.32 -1.26 47.31
CA LEU A 534 -9.43 -0.38 48.07
C LEU A 534 -10.17 0.87 48.61
N PRO A 535 -9.89 1.33 49.84
CA PRO A 535 -10.41 2.61 50.32
C PRO A 535 -9.74 3.76 49.56
N SER A 536 -10.55 4.73 49.12
CA SER A 536 -10.09 5.86 48.33
C SER A 536 -10.01 7.13 49.17
N ALA A 537 -8.82 7.74 49.22
CA ALA A 537 -8.58 8.95 50.01
C ALA A 537 -9.35 10.16 49.46
N SER A 538 -9.68 10.13 48.17
CA SER A 538 -10.54 11.10 47.49
C SER A 538 -12.03 10.95 47.83
N CYS A 539 -12.42 9.82 48.43
CA CYS A 539 -13.79 9.47 48.82
C CYS A 539 -14.00 9.44 50.35
N ASP A 540 -13.25 10.26 51.11
CA ASP A 540 -13.47 10.50 52.56
C ASP A 540 -14.73 11.34 52.81
N PHE A 541 -15.87 10.66 52.88
CA PHE A 541 -17.14 11.25 53.29
C PHE A 541 -17.30 11.06 54.81
N PHE A 542 -17.45 12.18 55.53
CA PHE A 542 -17.65 12.25 56.99
C PHE A 542 -16.60 11.57 57.89
N GLY A 543 -15.46 11.09 57.36
CA GLY A 543 -14.46 10.29 58.08
C GLY A 543 -14.43 8.82 57.69
N ASN A 544 -15.08 8.44 56.58
CA ASN A 544 -15.09 7.10 55.99
C ASN A 544 -14.65 7.19 54.51
N ASP A 545 -13.50 6.61 54.20
CA ASP A 545 -12.82 6.56 52.89
C ASP A 545 -13.14 5.29 52.07
N GLN A 546 -13.98 4.39 52.59
CA GLN A 546 -14.30 3.10 51.96
C GLN A 546 -15.72 3.07 51.39
N VAL A 547 -15.94 2.27 50.35
CA VAL A 547 -17.28 1.76 49.97
C VAL A 547 -17.41 0.39 50.61
N GLY A 548 -18.32 0.23 51.60
CA GLY A 548 -18.43 -1.00 52.40
C GLY A 548 -19.55 -1.91 51.91
N SER A 549 -19.35 -3.22 51.92
CA SER A 549 -20.21 -4.17 51.21
C SER A 549 -20.44 -3.73 49.76
N ASP A 550 -19.35 -3.66 49.01
CA ASP A 550 -19.33 -3.35 47.59
C ASP A 550 -19.73 -4.53 46.71
N VAL A 551 -20.28 -4.18 45.55
CA VAL A 551 -20.55 -5.05 44.40
C VAL A 551 -20.15 -4.31 43.13
N TRP A 552 -19.74 -5.06 42.12
CA TRP A 552 -19.03 -4.52 40.97
C TRP A 552 -19.79 -4.67 39.66
N PHE A 553 -19.73 -3.63 38.83
CA PHE A 553 -20.32 -3.62 37.50
C PHE A 553 -19.36 -2.98 36.48
N ASN A 554 -19.49 -3.42 35.23
CA ASN A 554 -18.92 -2.75 34.07
C ASN A 554 -20.05 -2.03 33.32
N TYR A 555 -19.74 -0.88 32.73
CA TYR A 555 -20.60 -0.12 31.82
C TYR A 555 -19.72 0.44 30.70
N THR A 556 -20.21 0.38 29.47
CA THR A 556 -19.64 1.08 28.32
C THR A 556 -20.51 2.30 28.05
N ALA A 557 -19.93 3.48 27.85
CA ALA A 557 -20.71 4.68 27.59
C ALA A 557 -21.42 4.62 26.23
N THR A 558 -22.73 4.83 26.23
CA THR A 558 -23.62 4.77 25.06
C THR A 558 -23.80 6.13 24.37
N CYS A 559 -23.08 7.16 24.76
CA CYS A 559 -23.18 8.50 24.17
C CYS A 559 -21.93 9.36 24.43
N THR A 560 -21.56 10.19 23.46
CA THR A 560 -20.60 11.28 23.69
C THR A 560 -21.33 12.47 24.31
N GLY A 561 -21.17 12.66 25.63
CA GLY A 561 -21.99 13.59 26.39
C GLY A 561 -21.86 13.51 27.92
N THR A 562 -22.98 13.36 28.63
CA THR A 562 -23.05 13.29 30.10
C THR A 562 -23.72 12.00 30.55
N LEU A 563 -22.92 11.08 31.10
CA LEU A 563 -23.38 9.93 31.87
C LEU A 563 -23.94 10.40 33.22
N THR A 564 -25.09 9.87 33.62
CA THR A 564 -25.59 9.96 35.00
C THR A 564 -25.96 8.58 35.54
N VAL A 565 -25.37 8.24 36.69
CA VAL A 565 -25.63 7.00 37.45
C VAL A 565 -26.31 7.39 38.76
N SER A 566 -27.50 6.85 39.02
CA SER A 566 -28.31 7.16 40.20
C SER A 566 -28.73 5.89 40.95
N LEU A 567 -28.56 5.88 42.28
CA LEU A 567 -29.05 4.83 43.19
C LEU A 567 -30.36 5.25 43.89
N CYS A 568 -31.00 6.32 43.42
CA CYS A 568 -32.11 6.97 44.10
C CYS A 568 -33.36 6.09 44.20
N GLY A 569 -33.80 5.82 45.43
CA GLY A 569 -34.90 4.90 45.74
C GLY A 569 -34.47 3.60 46.43
N SER A 570 -33.16 3.32 46.46
CA SER A 570 -32.56 2.19 47.18
C SER A 570 -32.92 2.19 48.67
N GLY A 571 -33.06 0.99 49.26
CA GLY A 571 -33.65 0.81 50.59
C GLY A 571 -32.73 1.10 51.79
N TYR A 572 -31.47 1.50 51.56
CA TYR A 572 -30.41 1.61 52.55
C TYR A 572 -29.48 2.81 52.28
N ASP A 573 -28.49 3.01 53.15
CA ASP A 573 -27.47 4.07 53.10
C ASP A 573 -26.41 3.73 52.03
N THR A 574 -26.55 4.21 50.79
CA THR A 574 -25.67 3.79 49.68
C THR A 574 -24.42 4.64 49.57
N LYS A 575 -23.36 4.06 49.00
CA LYS A 575 -22.14 4.79 48.59
C LYS A 575 -21.60 4.17 47.31
N MET A 576 -21.03 4.97 46.40
CA MET A 576 -20.46 4.44 45.15
C MET A 576 -19.27 5.24 44.60
N ALA A 577 -18.50 4.58 43.73
CA ALA A 577 -17.38 5.14 42.98
C ALA A 577 -17.38 4.63 41.53
N LEU A 578 -16.99 5.50 40.59
CA LEU A 578 -16.77 5.21 39.18
C LEU A 578 -15.27 5.32 38.87
N TYR A 579 -14.75 4.38 38.09
CA TYR A 579 -13.35 4.31 37.70
C TYR A 579 -13.19 4.13 36.18
N SER A 580 -12.11 4.67 35.62
CA SER A 580 -11.70 4.48 34.23
C SER A 580 -11.17 3.07 33.98
N GLY A 581 -11.70 2.39 32.96
CA GLY A 581 -11.28 1.06 32.51
C GLY A 581 -11.73 -0.09 33.42
N PHE A 582 -11.71 -1.30 32.87
CA PHE A 582 -12.18 -2.51 33.56
C PHE A 582 -11.13 -3.20 34.44
N ALA A 583 -10.02 -2.54 34.78
CA ALA A 583 -9.00 -3.06 35.71
C ALA A 583 -9.61 -3.37 37.09
N CYS A 584 -9.09 -4.38 37.81
CA CYS A 584 -9.58 -4.75 39.15
C CYS A 584 -8.69 -4.27 40.29
N LEU A 585 -9.35 -4.00 41.42
CA LEU A 585 -8.80 -3.25 42.56
C LEU A 585 -8.17 -1.90 42.15
N PRO A 586 -8.91 -1.03 41.40
CA PRO A 586 -8.41 0.29 41.00
C PRO A 586 -8.10 1.19 42.22
N ASP A 587 -7.18 2.14 42.03
CA ASP A 587 -6.81 3.12 43.06
C ASP A 587 -7.22 4.56 42.68
N ASP A 588 -6.85 5.54 43.52
CA ASP A 588 -7.15 6.97 43.32
C ASP A 588 -6.64 7.55 41.99
N SER A 589 -5.78 6.84 41.23
CA SER A 589 -5.36 7.27 39.88
C SER A 589 -6.36 6.92 38.77
N ASN A 590 -7.25 5.95 38.99
CA ASN A 590 -8.32 5.58 38.04
C ASN A 590 -9.69 6.17 38.43
N LEU A 591 -9.81 6.83 39.59
CA LEU A 591 -11.08 7.33 40.11
C LEU A 591 -11.60 8.52 39.29
N LEU A 592 -12.72 8.34 38.60
CA LEU A 592 -13.43 9.41 37.88
C LEU A 592 -14.25 10.26 38.85
N ALA A 593 -15.07 9.62 39.67
CA ALA A 593 -15.93 10.27 40.65
C ALA A 593 -16.40 9.30 41.74
N CYS A 594 -16.82 9.83 42.89
CA CYS A 594 -17.51 9.06 43.93
C CYS A 594 -18.51 9.94 44.70
N ASN A 595 -19.54 9.32 45.25
CA ASN A 595 -20.55 10.00 46.06
C ASN A 595 -21.18 9.07 47.12
N ASP A 596 -21.79 9.71 48.11
CA ASP A 596 -22.35 9.17 49.34
C ASP A 596 -23.82 9.63 49.39
N ASP A 597 -24.06 10.86 49.83
CA ASP A 597 -25.37 11.54 49.87
C ASP A 597 -25.69 12.35 48.60
N PHE A 598 -26.81 12.04 47.93
CA PHE A 598 -27.46 12.95 46.98
C PHE A 598 -28.95 13.15 47.26
N CYS A 599 -29.79 12.12 47.07
CA CYS A 599 -31.24 12.24 47.09
C CYS A 599 -31.91 11.90 48.45
N SER A 600 -31.15 11.37 49.42
CA SER A 600 -31.38 11.54 50.86
C SER A 600 -30.28 10.87 51.69
N LEU A 601 -30.08 9.58 51.41
CA LEU A 601 -29.04 8.66 51.94
C LEU A 601 -28.66 7.69 50.79
N GLN A 602 -28.74 8.21 49.57
CA GLN A 602 -28.61 7.47 48.31
C GLN A 602 -27.84 8.34 47.34
N SER A 603 -26.94 7.71 46.59
CA SER A 603 -25.88 8.35 45.81
C SER A 603 -26.31 8.61 44.37
N GLU A 604 -25.79 9.67 43.78
CA GLU A 604 -25.92 9.99 42.34
C GLU A 604 -24.62 10.64 41.86
N ILE A 605 -24.17 10.29 40.66
CA ILE A 605 -22.95 10.82 40.03
C ILE A 605 -23.29 11.17 38.59
N SER A 606 -22.86 12.34 38.13
CA SER A 606 -22.83 12.69 36.71
C SER A 606 -21.40 13.08 36.33
N ILE A 607 -20.93 12.57 35.19
CA ILE A 607 -19.60 12.86 34.63
C ILE A 607 -19.71 13.06 33.11
N PRO A 608 -18.83 13.87 32.49
CA PRO A 608 -18.65 13.82 31.05
C PRO A 608 -18.06 12.46 30.66
N VAL A 609 -18.45 11.96 29.49
CA VAL A 609 -17.96 10.73 28.86
C VAL A 609 -17.92 10.91 27.34
N THR A 610 -17.02 10.22 26.67
CA THR A 610 -17.14 9.88 25.24
C THR A 610 -17.96 8.59 25.12
N ALA A 611 -18.61 8.28 24.01
CA ALA A 611 -19.10 6.91 23.78
C ALA A 611 -17.91 5.94 23.69
N GLY A 612 -18.16 4.65 23.91
CA GLY A 612 -17.09 3.66 24.11
C GLY A 612 -16.31 3.77 25.43
N ASP A 613 -16.45 4.84 26.24
CA ASP A 613 -15.74 4.99 27.53
C ASP A 613 -16.02 3.78 28.44
N LEU A 614 -14.98 2.97 28.70
CA LEU A 614 -15.05 1.81 29.58
C LEU A 614 -15.06 2.27 31.04
N ILE A 615 -16.18 2.11 31.75
CA ILE A 615 -16.36 2.62 33.12
C ILE A 615 -16.69 1.48 34.08
N LYS A 616 -15.88 1.33 35.12
CA LYS A 616 -16.15 0.40 36.23
C LYS A 616 -16.91 1.09 37.34
N LEU A 617 -18.10 0.57 37.67
CA LEU A 617 -18.90 1.00 38.80
C LEU A 617 -18.65 0.09 40.01
N ARG A 618 -18.51 0.73 41.16
CA ARG A 618 -18.40 0.08 42.47
C ARG A 618 -19.49 0.61 43.38
N VAL A 619 -20.46 -0.23 43.72
CA VAL A 619 -21.68 0.17 44.46
C VAL A 619 -21.74 -0.57 45.78
N GLY A 620 -21.92 0.12 46.89
CA GLY A 620 -22.07 -0.49 48.21
C GLY A 620 -22.83 0.43 49.16
N GLY A 621 -22.38 0.50 50.42
CA GLY A 621 -22.98 1.33 51.45
C GLY A 621 -22.00 2.09 52.34
N TYR A 622 -22.52 3.11 53.02
CA TYR A 622 -21.79 3.85 54.05
C TYR A 622 -21.74 3.05 55.37
N ASP A 623 -20.57 2.99 56.03
CA ASP A 623 -20.34 2.27 57.31
C ASP A 623 -20.84 0.80 57.29
N ASP A 624 -20.54 0.08 56.19
CA ASP A 624 -20.93 -1.31 55.90
C ASP A 624 -22.45 -1.55 55.82
N ALA A 625 -23.21 -0.54 55.38
CA ALA A 625 -24.66 -0.66 55.17
C ALA A 625 -25.02 -1.60 53.99
N GLN A 626 -25.96 -2.51 54.24
CA GLN A 626 -26.44 -3.49 53.26
C GLN A 626 -27.95 -3.38 52.99
N GLY A 627 -28.33 -3.65 51.75
CA GLY A 627 -29.71 -3.75 51.29
C GLY A 627 -29.81 -4.07 49.80
N SER A 628 -30.98 -3.79 49.24
CA SER A 628 -31.26 -3.95 47.81
C SER A 628 -31.81 -2.64 47.24
N GLY A 629 -31.61 -2.44 45.95
CA GLY A 629 -31.91 -1.17 45.29
C GLY A 629 -32.00 -1.31 43.78
N THR A 630 -31.96 -0.18 43.10
CA THR A 630 -31.92 -0.06 41.65
C THR A 630 -30.86 0.95 41.27
N ILE A 631 -29.99 0.55 40.34
CA ILE A 631 -29.19 1.49 39.56
C ILE A 631 -30.11 2.04 38.48
N THR A 632 -30.06 3.34 38.23
CA THR A 632 -30.64 3.98 37.05
C THR A 632 -29.52 4.68 36.32
N ILE A 633 -29.26 4.27 35.08
CA ILE A 633 -28.27 4.89 34.21
C ILE A 633 -29.00 5.62 33.09
N THR A 634 -28.55 6.84 32.81
CA THR A 634 -28.94 7.59 31.62
C THR A 634 -27.70 8.26 31.06
N CYS A 635 -27.27 7.87 29.86
CA CYS A 635 -26.42 8.73 29.05
C CYS A 635 -27.26 9.88 28.47
N SER A 636 -26.61 10.99 28.12
CA SER A 636 -27.24 12.12 27.43
C SER A 636 -26.20 12.90 26.61
N GLY A 637 -26.21 12.67 25.30
CA GLY A 637 -25.24 13.18 24.31
C GLY A 637 -25.85 13.11 22.90
N SER A 638 -25.01 13.00 21.88
CA SER A 638 -25.39 12.27 20.65
C SER A 638 -25.51 10.78 20.99
N GLU A 639 -26.57 10.13 20.52
CA GLU A 639 -26.57 8.66 20.37
C GLU A 639 -25.75 8.34 19.11
N PRO A 640 -24.95 7.26 19.09
CA PRO A 640 -24.22 6.85 17.89
C PRO A 640 -25.14 6.52 16.71
N ALA A 641 -24.54 6.35 15.54
CA ALA A 641 -25.17 5.82 14.34
C ALA A 641 -24.32 4.69 13.75
N CYS A 642 -24.79 4.07 12.67
CA CYS A 642 -23.92 3.25 11.81
C CYS A 642 -22.74 4.07 11.31
N GLY A 643 -21.53 3.51 11.36
CA GLY A 643 -20.30 4.20 10.98
C GLY A 643 -19.76 5.19 12.00
N ASP A 644 -20.33 5.28 13.20
CA ASP A 644 -19.79 6.09 14.29
C ASP A 644 -18.64 5.32 14.97
N PRO A 645 -17.38 5.80 14.94
CA PRO A 645 -16.26 5.11 15.58
C PRO A 645 -16.43 4.91 17.09
N ASP A 646 -17.29 5.70 17.75
CA ASP A 646 -17.61 5.51 19.17
C ASP A 646 -18.66 4.39 19.43
N ALA A 647 -19.32 3.84 18.39
CA ALA A 647 -20.18 2.65 18.49
C ALA A 647 -19.36 1.36 18.64
N GLY A 648 -18.22 1.30 17.94
CA GLY A 648 -17.20 0.26 18.06
C GLY A 648 -17.45 -0.99 17.21
N ASP A 649 -16.39 -1.80 17.12
CA ASP A 649 -16.19 -2.99 16.27
C ASP A 649 -17.49 -3.71 15.84
N CYS A 650 -17.81 -3.64 14.54
CA CYS A 650 -18.90 -4.43 13.92
C CYS A 650 -18.74 -5.94 14.05
N CYS A 651 -17.52 -6.40 14.24
CA CYS A 651 -17.12 -7.79 14.13
C CYS A 651 -16.95 -8.45 15.50
N ALA A 652 -17.35 -7.74 16.57
CA ALA A 652 -17.36 -8.20 17.95
C ALA A 652 -18.62 -7.73 18.71
N ASP A 653 -18.90 -8.36 19.85
CA ASP A 653 -19.88 -7.88 20.84
C ASP A 653 -19.38 -6.56 21.47
N ASN A 654 -19.81 -5.42 20.90
CA ASN A 654 -19.46 -4.07 21.36
C ASN A 654 -20.43 -3.56 22.45
N GLY A 655 -21.67 -4.04 22.48
CA GLY A 655 -22.67 -3.75 23.51
C GLY A 655 -23.33 -2.36 23.42
N SER A 656 -23.17 -1.64 22.31
CA SER A 656 -23.93 -0.45 21.93
C SER A 656 -24.93 -0.79 20.81
N PRO A 657 -25.99 -0.03 20.55
CA PRO A 657 -26.67 -0.11 19.26
C PRO A 657 -25.74 0.44 18.16
N TYR A 658 -25.75 -0.17 16.97
CA TYR A 658 -24.85 0.15 15.84
C TYR A 658 -23.39 -0.32 16.04
N CYS A 659 -22.56 -0.04 15.04
CA CYS A 659 -21.13 -0.34 15.04
C CYS A 659 -20.35 0.63 14.11
N ASP A 660 -19.03 0.52 14.09
CA ASP A 660 -18.08 1.52 13.57
C ASP A 660 -17.86 1.56 12.04
N ASP A 661 -18.34 0.57 11.28
CA ASP A 661 -18.42 0.63 9.81
C ASP A 661 -19.86 0.88 9.34
N GLU A 662 -20.08 1.90 8.49
CA GLU A 662 -21.45 2.27 8.07
C GLU A 662 -22.09 1.25 7.12
N ALA A 663 -21.33 0.72 6.16
CA ALA A 663 -21.85 -0.20 5.15
C ALA A 663 -22.24 -1.53 5.80
N CYS A 664 -21.37 -2.05 6.66
CA CYS A 664 -21.60 -3.24 7.45
C CYS A 664 -22.79 -3.06 8.40
N CYS A 665 -22.79 -1.98 9.18
CA CYS A 665 -23.87 -1.69 10.11
C CYS A 665 -25.22 -1.59 9.39
N LEU A 666 -25.32 -0.83 8.30
CA LEU A 666 -26.56 -0.68 7.56
C LEU A 666 -27.03 -1.99 6.91
N ALA A 667 -26.12 -2.85 6.46
CA ALA A 667 -26.46 -4.19 5.96
C ALA A 667 -27.07 -5.06 7.06
N VAL A 668 -26.39 -5.20 8.20
CA VAL A 668 -26.90 -5.97 9.35
C VAL A 668 -28.21 -5.37 9.90
N CYS A 669 -28.33 -4.04 10.00
CA CYS A 669 -29.59 -3.37 10.38
C CYS A 669 -30.76 -3.72 9.46
N ALA A 670 -30.50 -3.98 8.17
CA ALA A 670 -31.52 -4.35 7.19
C ALA A 670 -31.90 -5.84 7.27
N LEU A 671 -31.03 -6.69 7.84
CA LEU A 671 -31.26 -8.11 8.11
C LEU A 671 -31.94 -8.33 9.48
N ASP A 672 -31.32 -7.88 10.58
CA ASP A 672 -31.98 -7.75 11.89
C ASP A 672 -31.85 -6.34 12.49
N SER A 673 -32.98 -5.65 12.46
CA SER A 673 -33.25 -4.41 13.19
C SER A 673 -32.90 -4.44 14.69
N PHE A 674 -32.80 -5.61 15.34
CA PHE A 674 -32.46 -5.73 16.76
C PHE A 674 -31.09 -5.11 17.08
N CYS A 675 -30.09 -5.33 16.22
CA CYS A 675 -28.74 -4.80 16.32
C CYS A 675 -28.68 -3.26 16.37
N CYS A 676 -29.72 -2.64 15.80
CA CYS A 676 -29.80 -1.21 15.53
C CYS A 676 -30.97 -0.51 16.25
N GLU A 677 -31.77 -1.27 17.02
CA GLU A 677 -32.79 -0.76 17.96
C GLU A 677 -32.46 -1.09 19.43
N ASN A 678 -31.56 -2.04 19.73
CA ASN A 678 -31.34 -2.56 21.08
C ASN A 678 -29.86 -2.68 21.49
N THR A 679 -29.07 -3.53 20.81
CA THR A 679 -27.65 -3.77 21.10
C THR A 679 -27.01 -4.60 19.98
N TRP A 680 -25.75 -4.30 19.68
CA TRP A 680 -24.85 -5.07 18.85
C TRP A 680 -24.14 -6.09 19.73
N ASP A 681 -24.68 -7.31 19.77
CA ASP A 681 -24.12 -8.44 20.52
C ASP A 681 -23.45 -9.47 19.58
N GLN A 682 -23.02 -10.61 20.12
CA GLN A 682 -22.34 -11.64 19.33
C GLN A 682 -23.20 -12.18 18.16
N ILE A 683 -24.54 -12.08 18.18
CA ILE A 683 -25.38 -12.46 17.03
C ILE A 683 -25.18 -11.44 15.90
N CYS A 684 -25.16 -10.14 16.22
CA CYS A 684 -24.91 -9.08 15.25
C CYS A 684 -23.51 -9.19 14.64
N ALA A 685 -22.50 -9.54 15.45
CA ALA A 685 -21.15 -9.83 14.97
C ALA A 685 -21.06 -11.13 14.14
N ASP A 686 -21.78 -12.19 14.51
CA ASP A 686 -21.85 -13.43 13.73
C ASP A 686 -22.60 -13.23 12.40
N GLU A 687 -23.57 -12.32 12.33
CA GLU A 687 -24.27 -11.91 11.10
C GLU A 687 -23.42 -10.98 10.23
N ALA A 688 -22.70 -10.03 10.85
CA ALA A 688 -21.69 -9.22 10.18
C ALA A 688 -20.59 -10.08 9.52
N ALA A 689 -20.10 -11.10 10.22
CA ALA A 689 -19.14 -12.08 9.69
C ALA A 689 -19.69 -12.98 8.54
N GLN A 690 -20.92 -12.73 8.06
CA GLN A 690 -21.55 -13.42 6.94
C GLN A 690 -22.05 -12.48 5.82
N ASP A 691 -22.04 -11.15 6.01
CA ASP A 691 -22.43 -10.19 4.97
C ASP A 691 -21.20 -9.71 4.17
N ALA A 692 -21.38 -9.46 2.88
CA ALA A 692 -20.31 -8.99 1.99
C ALA A 692 -20.04 -7.47 2.10
N ALA A 693 -20.90 -6.73 2.80
CA ALA A 693 -20.66 -5.33 3.18
C ALA A 693 -19.85 -5.19 4.48
N CYS A 694 -19.46 -6.30 5.12
CA CYS A 694 -18.75 -6.34 6.39
C CYS A 694 -17.36 -6.99 6.24
N ASP A 695 -16.28 -6.23 6.42
CA ASP A 695 -14.92 -6.80 6.47
C ASP A 695 -14.62 -7.44 7.85
N CYS A 696 -15.47 -8.37 8.25
CA CYS A 696 -15.45 -8.99 9.58
C CYS A 696 -14.57 -10.23 9.68
N GLY A 697 -13.39 -10.17 9.06
CA GLY A 697 -12.32 -11.11 9.32
C GLY A 697 -12.66 -12.56 8.99
N GLN A 698 -12.83 -12.85 7.70
CA GLN A 698 -12.07 -14.01 7.22
C GLN A 698 -10.60 -13.66 7.49
N GLU A 699 -9.97 -14.28 8.49
CA GLU A 699 -8.54 -14.09 8.81
C GLU A 699 -7.74 -14.12 7.50
N PRO A 700 -7.13 -12.99 7.06
CA PRO A 700 -6.81 -12.81 5.65
C PRO A 700 -5.98 -13.96 5.12
N ALA A 701 -6.41 -14.56 4.01
CA ALA A 701 -5.67 -15.65 3.42
C ALA A 701 -4.45 -15.11 2.66
N CYS A 702 -3.51 -16.01 2.34
CA CYS A 702 -2.65 -15.76 1.19
C CYS A 702 -3.52 -15.65 -0.06
N GLY A 703 -3.46 -14.52 -0.76
CA GLY A 703 -4.34 -14.25 -1.90
C GLY A 703 -5.57 -13.42 -1.58
N ASP A 704 -5.64 -12.83 -0.39
CA ASP A 704 -6.74 -11.98 0.03
C ASP A 704 -6.47 -10.50 -0.34
N PRO A 705 -7.26 -9.86 -1.22
CA PRO A 705 -7.03 -8.48 -1.62
C PRO A 705 -6.98 -7.49 -0.44
N SER A 706 -7.71 -7.78 0.65
CA SER A 706 -7.73 -6.95 1.86
C SER A 706 -6.41 -6.95 2.63
N ALA A 707 -5.52 -7.93 2.40
CA ALA A 707 -4.18 -7.96 2.99
C ALA A 707 -3.16 -7.04 2.29
N GLY A 708 -3.53 -6.47 1.13
CA GLY A 708 -2.75 -5.50 0.37
C GLY A 708 -1.61 -6.07 -0.48
N ASP A 709 -1.00 -5.22 -1.30
CA ASP A 709 0.04 -5.57 -2.29
C ASP A 709 1.27 -6.21 -1.61
N CYS A 710 1.51 -7.49 -1.92
CA CYS A 710 2.65 -8.27 -1.47
C CYS A 710 4.02 -7.60 -1.65
N CYS A 711 4.14 -6.72 -2.63
CA CYS A 711 5.36 -6.02 -3.00
C CYS A 711 5.61 -4.75 -2.17
N THR A 712 4.71 -4.45 -1.23
CA THR A 712 4.76 -3.30 -0.32
C THR A 712 4.66 -3.71 1.15
N ASN A 713 5.02 -2.80 2.05
CA ASN A 713 4.84 -2.96 3.49
C ASN A 713 3.40 -2.54 3.87
N THR A 714 2.50 -3.52 4.01
CA THR A 714 1.07 -3.31 4.30
C THR A 714 0.80 -3.25 5.81
N GLY A 715 1.66 -3.85 6.63
CA GLY A 715 1.57 -3.84 8.10
C GLY A 715 0.58 -4.85 8.69
N THR A 716 -0.35 -5.38 7.90
CA THR A 716 -1.22 -6.53 8.22
C THR A 716 -0.51 -7.86 7.90
N PRO A 717 -0.83 -9.01 8.52
CA PRO A 717 -0.33 -10.30 8.06
C PRO A 717 -0.85 -10.65 6.66
N PHE A 718 -0.13 -11.51 5.93
CA PHE A 718 -0.45 -11.99 4.56
C PHE A 718 -0.44 -10.86 3.50
N CYS A 719 -0.81 -11.20 2.26
CA CYS A 719 -0.92 -10.26 1.13
C CYS A 719 -1.74 -10.83 -0.04
N ASP A 720 -2.06 -9.97 -1.01
CA ASP A 720 -3.04 -10.12 -2.10
C ASP A 720 -2.77 -11.20 -3.17
N ASN A 721 -1.54 -11.65 -3.34
CA ASN A 721 -1.15 -12.71 -4.28
C ASN A 721 -0.91 -14.05 -3.55
N GLU A 722 -1.80 -15.04 -3.76
CA GLU A 722 -1.73 -16.36 -3.08
C GLU A 722 -0.37 -17.04 -3.27
N ALA A 723 0.11 -17.08 -4.51
CA ALA A 723 1.35 -17.76 -4.85
C ALA A 723 2.58 -17.07 -4.23
N CYS A 724 2.55 -15.73 -4.17
CA CYS A 724 3.56 -14.94 -3.49
C CYS A 724 3.57 -15.16 -1.98
N CYS A 725 2.43 -14.91 -1.34
CA CYS A 725 2.26 -15.04 0.09
C CYS A 725 2.67 -16.43 0.56
N LEU A 726 2.19 -17.50 -0.09
CA LEU A 726 2.57 -18.88 0.26
C LEU A 726 4.07 -19.17 0.10
N ALA A 727 4.78 -18.47 -0.80
CA ALA A 727 6.23 -18.57 -0.94
C ALA A 727 6.96 -17.84 0.21
N VAL A 728 6.56 -16.62 0.54
CA VAL A 728 7.13 -15.81 1.63
C VAL A 728 6.84 -16.44 2.99
N CYS A 729 5.60 -16.87 3.28
CA CYS A 729 5.25 -17.60 4.52
C CYS A 729 6.08 -18.88 4.72
N ALA A 730 6.51 -19.51 3.62
CA ALA A 730 7.34 -20.71 3.67
C ALA A 730 8.84 -20.40 3.91
N PHE A 731 9.23 -19.13 3.79
CA PHE A 731 10.56 -18.61 4.09
C PHE A 731 10.65 -18.03 5.52
N ASP A 732 9.74 -17.10 5.86
CA ASP A 732 9.53 -16.60 7.23
C ASP A 732 8.03 -16.61 7.57
N SER A 733 7.66 -17.28 8.67
CA SER A 733 6.26 -17.36 9.10
C SER A 733 5.78 -16.06 9.74
N PHE A 734 6.68 -15.15 10.16
CA PHE A 734 6.31 -13.87 10.78
C PHE A 734 5.41 -13.01 9.86
N CYS A 735 5.65 -13.04 8.55
CA CYS A 735 4.83 -12.40 7.51
C CYS A 735 3.36 -12.85 7.52
N CYS A 736 3.09 -14.03 8.09
CA CYS A 736 1.81 -14.75 8.03
C CYS A 736 1.35 -15.24 9.42
N GLU A 737 1.99 -14.74 10.48
CA GLU A 737 1.69 -14.99 11.90
C GLU A 737 1.72 -13.69 12.72
N SER A 738 2.07 -12.53 12.12
CA SER A 738 2.23 -11.26 12.86
C SER A 738 2.09 -9.98 12.02
N THR A 739 2.83 -9.81 10.91
CA THR A 739 2.75 -8.59 10.06
C THR A 739 3.57 -8.76 8.77
N TRP A 740 3.06 -8.26 7.65
CA TRP A 740 3.74 -8.15 6.36
C TRP A 740 4.49 -6.82 6.31
N ASP A 741 5.70 -6.83 6.87
CA ASP A 741 6.57 -5.66 6.93
C ASP A 741 7.49 -5.54 5.69
N GLN A 742 8.39 -4.55 5.68
CA GLN A 742 9.33 -4.36 4.58
C GLN A 742 10.24 -5.57 4.31
N ILE A 743 10.48 -6.45 5.30
CA ILE A 743 11.26 -7.69 5.08
C ILE A 743 10.43 -8.69 4.27
N CYS A 744 9.12 -8.75 4.51
CA CYS A 744 8.18 -9.57 3.74
C CYS A 744 8.08 -9.08 2.29
N ALA A 745 7.94 -7.77 2.09
CA ALA A 745 7.99 -7.13 0.77
C ALA A 745 9.35 -7.33 0.05
N ASP A 746 10.46 -7.19 0.78
CA ASP A 746 11.80 -7.40 0.24
C ASP A 746 12.02 -8.86 -0.18
N GLU A 747 11.51 -9.86 0.53
CA GLU A 747 11.56 -11.28 0.11
C GLU A 747 10.55 -11.59 -1.01
N ALA A 748 9.37 -10.94 -1.02
CA ALA A 748 8.43 -11.02 -2.14
C ALA A 748 9.08 -10.57 -3.45
N ALA A 749 9.77 -9.42 -3.44
CA ALA A 749 10.52 -8.91 -4.58
C ALA A 749 11.70 -9.79 -5.05
N LYS A 750 11.97 -10.92 -4.37
CA LYS A 750 12.97 -11.94 -4.76
C LYS A 750 12.35 -13.22 -5.33
N ASP A 751 11.05 -13.47 -5.15
CA ASP A 751 10.37 -14.66 -5.70
C ASP A 751 9.60 -14.34 -6.99
N ALA A 752 9.78 -15.20 -8.00
CA ALA A 752 9.13 -15.06 -9.29
C ALA A 752 7.60 -15.28 -9.24
N ALA A 753 7.07 -15.86 -8.15
CA ALA A 753 5.63 -15.95 -7.91
C ALA A 753 4.98 -14.60 -7.55
N CYS A 754 5.77 -13.64 -7.06
CA CYS A 754 5.26 -12.35 -6.58
C CYS A 754 5.08 -11.30 -7.67
N ASN A 755 5.86 -11.39 -8.75
CA ASN A 755 5.71 -10.55 -9.93
C ASN A 755 5.80 -9.03 -9.68
N CYS A 756 6.53 -8.62 -8.62
CA CYS A 756 6.74 -7.26 -8.11
C CYS A 756 7.52 -6.30 -9.05
N GLY A 757 7.41 -6.49 -10.36
CA GLY A 757 8.43 -6.07 -11.31
C GLY A 757 9.79 -6.75 -11.03
N PRO A 758 10.87 -6.29 -11.68
CA PRO A 758 12.21 -6.53 -11.15
C PRO A 758 12.37 -5.76 -9.83
N PRO A 759 13.02 -6.32 -8.79
CA PRO A 759 13.33 -5.57 -7.57
C PRO A 759 14.09 -4.29 -7.93
N PRO A 760 13.81 -3.14 -7.27
CA PRO A 760 14.24 -1.81 -7.70
C PRO A 760 15.74 -1.80 -7.97
N THR A 761 16.10 -1.77 -9.26
CA THR A 761 17.42 -2.28 -9.63
C THR A 761 18.49 -1.35 -9.14
N CYS A 762 19.43 -1.90 -8.36
CA CYS A 762 20.60 -1.18 -7.89
C CYS A 762 21.64 -1.08 -9.03
N ASP A 763 21.16 -0.54 -10.15
CA ASP A 763 21.87 -0.33 -11.40
C ASP A 763 22.39 1.11 -11.47
N GLY A 764 23.59 1.25 -12.02
CA GLY A 764 24.22 2.53 -12.31
C GLY A 764 25.50 2.32 -13.08
N ASP A 765 25.83 3.21 -14.00
CA ASP A 765 27.08 3.12 -14.78
C ASP A 765 28.31 3.61 -13.99
N THR A 766 28.07 4.31 -12.88
CA THR A 766 29.05 5.07 -12.11
C THR A 766 29.09 4.61 -10.66
N PHE A 767 30.26 4.07 -10.29
CA PHE A 767 30.51 3.45 -9.00
C PHE A 767 31.53 4.25 -8.18
N LEU A 768 31.21 4.56 -6.92
CA LEU A 768 32.15 5.18 -5.97
C LEU A 768 32.39 4.22 -4.79
N THR A 769 33.64 3.93 -4.46
CA THR A 769 33.98 3.12 -3.28
C THR A 769 35.24 3.64 -2.59
N GLN A 770 35.27 3.49 -1.27
CA GLN A 770 36.44 3.73 -0.43
C GLN A 770 37.05 2.45 0.16
N SER A 771 36.69 1.30 -0.40
CA SER A 771 37.23 0.00 -0.02
C SER A 771 38.08 -0.57 -1.17
N ASN A 772 39.15 -1.31 -0.86
CA ASN A 772 39.92 -2.04 -1.89
C ASN A 772 39.10 -3.19 -2.51
N ASN A 773 38.09 -3.64 -1.79
CA ASN A 773 37.06 -4.60 -2.16
C ASN A 773 35.76 -4.16 -1.45
N PRO A 774 34.63 -3.93 -2.14
CA PRO A 774 33.37 -3.49 -1.52
C PRO A 774 32.53 -4.64 -0.92
N VAL A 775 32.91 -5.90 -1.17
CA VAL A 775 32.18 -7.08 -0.66
C VAL A 775 32.63 -7.43 0.75
N ALA A 776 31.69 -7.63 1.68
CA ALA A 776 31.99 -8.07 3.03
C ALA A 776 32.40 -9.56 3.04
N GLU A 777 33.60 -9.86 3.56
CA GLU A 777 34.09 -11.22 3.78
C GLU A 777 34.42 -11.43 5.26
N ASN A 778 33.98 -12.57 5.82
CA ASN A 778 34.06 -12.94 7.25
C ASN A 778 35.39 -12.52 7.94
N ASP A 779 35.40 -11.32 8.52
CA ASP A 779 36.64 -10.65 8.93
C ASP A 779 37.08 -11.03 10.37
N PRO A 780 38.28 -11.61 10.56
CA PRO A 780 38.84 -11.87 11.89
C PRO A 780 39.37 -10.64 12.64
N PHE A 781 39.43 -9.44 12.03
CA PHE A 781 39.66 -8.19 12.77
C PHE A 781 38.37 -7.66 13.39
N GLY A 782 37.27 -7.74 12.64
CA GLY A 782 35.90 -7.63 13.13
C GLY A 782 35.39 -6.19 13.23
N SER A 783 34.06 -6.08 13.31
CA SER A 783 33.38 -4.79 13.51
C SER A 783 33.37 -4.37 14.99
N ILE A 784 32.97 -3.13 15.27
CA ILE A 784 33.14 -2.47 16.58
C ILE A 784 31.84 -1.80 17.05
N ALA A 785 31.08 -2.52 17.88
CA ALA A 785 29.94 -1.98 18.64
C ALA A 785 30.38 -1.42 20.01
N CYS A 786 29.68 -0.42 20.53
CA CYS A 786 30.03 0.28 21.77
C CYS A 786 29.65 -0.42 23.10
N SER A 787 29.69 -1.76 23.13
CA SER A 787 29.37 -2.57 24.33
C SER A 787 30.25 -3.81 24.49
N GLY A 788 30.72 -4.03 25.73
CA GLY A 788 31.62 -5.13 26.09
C GLY A 788 30.94 -6.45 26.45
N ALA A 789 29.69 -6.68 26.03
CA ALA A 789 28.86 -7.81 26.48
C ALA A 789 28.30 -8.72 25.37
N GLY A 790 28.49 -8.38 24.09
CA GLY A 790 27.85 -9.11 22.97
C GLY A 790 26.40 -8.69 22.72
N ILE A 791 26.09 -7.45 23.08
CA ILE A 791 24.86 -6.70 22.76
C ILE A 791 25.31 -5.37 22.12
N THR A 792 24.42 -4.59 21.53
CA THR A 792 24.78 -3.37 20.77
C THR A 792 24.05 -2.15 21.32
N THR A 793 24.78 -1.06 21.58
CA THR A 793 24.18 0.26 21.80
C THR A 793 23.99 0.95 20.45
N ALA A 794 23.04 1.88 20.33
CA ALA A 794 22.91 2.68 19.12
C ALA A 794 24.22 3.39 18.74
N ASN A 795 24.59 3.31 17.45
CA ASN A 795 25.83 3.83 16.87
C ASN A 795 25.52 4.51 15.53
N GLN A 796 26.40 5.41 15.10
CA GLN A 796 26.44 5.90 13.73
C GLN A 796 27.81 5.60 13.12
N PHE A 797 27.85 5.04 11.92
CA PHE A 797 29.08 4.77 11.17
C PHE A 797 29.06 5.55 9.85
N ALA A 798 30.14 6.26 9.53
CA ALA A 798 30.13 7.20 8.41
C ALA A 798 31.38 7.11 7.52
N ARG A 799 31.18 7.42 6.24
CA ARG A 799 32.23 7.58 5.21
C ARG A 799 31.98 8.84 4.37
N SER A 800 33.05 9.55 4.04
CA SER A 800 33.01 10.83 3.32
C SER A 800 33.62 10.70 1.92
N PHE A 801 32.86 11.01 0.88
CA PHE A 801 33.21 10.88 -0.53
C PHE A 801 33.32 12.26 -1.20
N ASP A 802 34.55 12.68 -1.52
CA ASP A 802 34.84 13.92 -2.25
C ASP A 802 34.63 13.72 -3.77
N LEU A 803 33.49 14.20 -4.28
CA LEU A 803 33.06 14.05 -5.67
C LEU A 803 33.86 14.91 -6.65
N SER A 804 34.70 15.84 -6.17
CA SER A 804 35.62 16.62 -7.01
C SER A 804 36.80 15.80 -7.56
N ASN A 805 36.85 14.51 -7.22
CA ASN A 805 37.82 13.53 -7.69
C ASN A 805 37.14 12.32 -8.35
N GLY A 806 37.92 11.51 -9.07
CA GLY A 806 37.42 10.26 -9.64
C GLY A 806 36.54 10.46 -10.89
N PRO A 807 35.49 9.65 -11.09
CA PRO A 807 34.66 9.69 -12.30
C PRO A 807 33.66 10.86 -12.32
N THR A 808 33.23 11.36 -11.17
CA THR A 808 32.23 12.43 -10.98
C THR A 808 32.79 13.85 -11.12
N ALA A 809 34.12 14.03 -11.14
CA ALA A 809 34.74 15.36 -11.06
C ALA A 809 34.25 16.32 -12.17
N GLY A 810 33.61 17.42 -11.76
CA GLY A 810 32.99 18.43 -12.64
C GLY A 810 31.64 18.04 -13.26
N SER A 811 30.97 17.00 -12.75
CA SER A 811 29.60 16.60 -13.13
C SER A 811 28.77 16.30 -11.88
N ASP A 812 27.46 16.52 -11.94
CA ASP A 812 26.54 16.08 -10.88
C ASP A 812 26.50 14.55 -10.81
N TYR A 813 26.10 13.99 -9.67
CA TYR A 813 26.00 12.54 -9.45
C TYR A 813 24.60 12.18 -8.98
N GLN A 814 23.93 11.30 -9.73
CA GLN A 814 22.67 10.71 -9.33
C GLN A 814 22.99 9.45 -8.52
N LEU A 815 22.67 9.42 -7.23
CA LEU A 815 22.82 8.24 -6.37
C LEU A 815 21.52 7.44 -6.37
N ASN A 816 21.57 6.22 -6.89
CA ASN A 816 20.40 5.33 -6.97
C ASN A 816 20.34 4.44 -5.73
N CYS A 817 21.50 3.93 -5.28
CA CYS A 817 21.58 3.04 -4.13
C CYS A 817 22.98 3.00 -3.49
N VAL A 818 23.03 2.53 -2.24
CA VAL A 818 24.26 2.19 -1.50
C VAL A 818 24.28 0.69 -1.22
N ASP A 819 25.25 -0.01 -1.79
CA ASP A 819 25.64 -1.37 -1.39
C ASP A 819 26.60 -1.26 -0.19
N PHE A 820 26.27 -1.88 0.94
CA PHE A 820 27.07 -1.82 2.15
C PHE A 820 27.14 -3.14 2.93
N GLY A 821 28.33 -3.48 3.40
CA GLY A 821 28.58 -4.60 4.29
C GLY A 821 27.90 -4.40 5.63
N PHE A 822 27.30 -5.46 6.17
CA PHE A 822 26.66 -5.50 7.49
C PHE A 822 26.86 -6.87 8.17
N THR A 823 26.79 -6.90 9.50
CA THR A 823 26.81 -8.15 10.28
C THR A 823 25.97 -8.02 11.56
N ASN A 824 25.11 -8.99 11.83
CA ASN A 824 24.27 -8.99 13.03
C ASN A 824 23.99 -10.42 13.52
N SER A 825 24.21 -10.62 14.82
CA SER A 825 24.12 -11.91 15.53
C SER A 825 22.97 -12.00 16.54
N GLY A 826 22.15 -10.94 16.64
CA GLY A 826 20.92 -10.89 17.44
C GLY A 826 19.67 -11.05 16.57
N SER A 827 18.57 -10.47 17.03
CA SER A 827 17.37 -10.22 16.21
C SER A 827 17.64 -9.18 15.12
N GLY A 828 16.80 -9.15 14.08
CA GLY A 828 16.81 -8.09 13.07
C GLY A 828 16.49 -6.73 13.68
N LEU A 829 16.98 -5.65 13.08
CA LEU A 829 16.77 -4.28 13.56
C LEU A 829 16.30 -3.40 12.39
N SER A 830 15.59 -2.31 12.67
CA SER A 830 15.31 -1.26 11.69
C SER A 830 16.30 -0.11 11.88
N GLY A 831 17.05 0.23 10.83
CA GLY A 831 17.99 1.35 10.78
C GLY A 831 17.73 2.25 9.56
N SER A 832 18.66 3.16 9.26
CA SER A 832 18.63 3.92 8.00
C SER A 832 20.02 4.09 7.40
N ILE A 833 20.06 4.33 6.09
CA ILE A 833 21.21 4.95 5.41
C ILE A 833 20.83 6.39 5.09
N ASP A 834 21.51 7.33 5.74
CA ASP A 834 21.38 8.75 5.48
C ASP A 834 22.49 9.24 4.53
N ILE A 835 22.15 10.22 3.71
CA ILE A 835 23.03 10.87 2.75
C ILE A 835 23.10 12.36 3.09
N TYR A 836 24.26 12.82 3.55
CA TYR A 836 24.50 14.22 3.92
C TYR A 836 25.47 14.91 2.96
N LEU A 837 25.29 16.22 2.76
CA LEU A 837 26.28 17.13 2.19
C LEU A 837 27.19 17.68 3.30
N ASP A 838 28.50 17.45 3.19
CA ASP A 838 29.52 18.13 4.00
C ASP A 838 29.81 19.50 3.38
N THR A 839 29.54 20.55 4.16
CA THR A 839 29.61 21.96 3.72
C THR A 839 30.98 22.62 3.90
N ASP A 840 31.92 21.94 4.56
CA ASP A 840 33.29 22.40 4.89
C ASP A 840 34.35 21.63 4.06
N GLY A 841 34.06 20.37 3.72
CA GLY A 841 34.92 19.46 2.97
C GLY A 841 36.11 18.92 3.78
N GLY A 842 35.94 18.85 5.10
CA GLY A 842 37.01 18.58 6.06
C GLY A 842 37.03 17.14 6.55
N ALA A 843 36.50 16.95 7.76
CA ALA A 843 36.20 15.65 8.33
C ALA A 843 34.89 15.83 9.12
N PRO A 844 33.89 14.96 8.91
CA PRO A 844 32.50 15.23 9.31
C PRO A 844 32.37 15.57 10.80
N GLY A 845 31.64 16.65 11.10
CA GLY A 845 31.12 17.00 12.42
C GLY A 845 29.92 16.12 12.80
N ALA A 846 29.18 16.47 13.86
CA ALA A 846 27.91 15.79 14.10
C ALA A 846 26.86 16.22 13.05
N PRO A 847 25.80 15.43 12.81
CA PRO A 847 24.64 15.90 12.02
C PRO A 847 24.16 17.27 12.52
N GLY A 848 24.12 18.27 11.64
CA GLY A 848 23.79 19.67 11.96
C GLY A 848 24.94 20.58 12.42
N ASP A 849 26.19 20.10 12.58
CA ASP A 849 27.37 20.98 12.76
C ASP A 849 27.84 21.55 11.40
N ASP A 850 28.18 20.66 10.46
CA ASP A 850 28.65 20.95 9.09
C ASP A 850 28.01 20.05 8.02
N LEU A 851 27.21 19.05 8.46
CA LEU A 851 26.46 18.11 7.62
C LEU A 851 25.00 18.57 7.44
N VAL A 852 24.54 18.65 6.20
CA VAL A 852 23.13 18.92 5.81
C VAL A 852 22.54 17.67 5.17
N LEU A 853 21.37 17.20 5.64
CA LEU A 853 20.71 16.02 5.08
C LEU A 853 20.24 16.29 3.64
N LEU A 854 20.50 15.34 2.74
CA LEU A 854 19.96 15.34 1.36
C LEU A 854 18.87 14.29 1.18
N ALA A 855 19.04 13.11 1.76
CA ALA A 855 18.07 12.01 1.75
C ALA A 855 18.32 11.04 2.90
N SER A 856 17.29 10.28 3.28
CA SER A 856 17.39 9.15 4.21
C SER A 856 16.47 8.05 3.72
N THR A 857 16.93 6.81 3.79
CA THR A 857 16.16 5.62 3.41
C THR A 857 16.23 4.57 4.51
N PRO A 858 15.10 3.98 4.96
CA PRO A 858 15.10 2.95 6.00
C PRO A 858 15.73 1.65 5.46
N VAL A 859 16.36 0.87 6.33
CA VAL A 859 16.99 -0.40 5.94
C VAL A 859 16.79 -1.49 7.00
N ALA A 860 16.35 -2.66 6.55
CA ALA A 860 16.27 -3.87 7.37
C ALA A 860 17.67 -4.41 7.68
N LEU A 861 18.11 -4.26 8.92
CA LEU A 861 19.41 -4.72 9.41
C LEU A 861 19.34 -6.20 9.83
N VAL A 862 19.24 -7.06 8.81
CA VAL A 862 19.04 -8.53 8.87
C VAL A 862 19.83 -9.20 9.99
N GLY A 863 19.14 -9.95 10.86
CA GLY A 863 19.71 -10.59 12.06
C GLY A 863 20.12 -12.06 11.88
N GLY A 864 19.96 -12.86 12.94
CA GLY A 864 20.09 -14.32 12.89
C GLY A 864 21.52 -14.87 12.74
N GLY A 865 22.54 -14.02 12.76
CA GLY A 865 23.92 -14.38 12.42
C GLY A 865 24.32 -14.00 10.99
N PHE A 866 23.60 -13.06 10.37
CA PHE A 866 23.91 -12.51 9.05
C PHE A 866 25.33 -11.95 8.98
N TYR A 867 25.97 -12.17 7.83
CA TYR A 867 27.23 -11.55 7.44
C TYR A 867 27.26 -11.46 5.92
N GLY A 868 27.22 -10.25 5.38
CA GLY A 868 27.16 -10.03 3.93
C GLY A 868 27.03 -8.55 3.59
N ASN A 869 26.53 -8.28 2.39
CA ASN A 869 26.15 -6.95 1.95
C ASN A 869 24.62 -6.79 2.00
N LEU A 870 24.16 -5.58 2.26
CA LEU A 870 22.78 -5.10 2.17
C LEU A 870 22.75 -3.93 1.17
N ILE A 871 21.58 -3.66 0.60
CA ILE A 871 21.36 -2.55 -0.34
C ILE A 871 20.40 -1.55 0.32
N ALA A 872 20.66 -0.27 0.11
CA ALA A 872 19.79 0.84 0.49
C ALA A 872 19.50 1.69 -0.76
N SER A 873 18.31 1.57 -1.32
CA SER A 873 17.89 2.30 -2.53
C SER A 873 17.19 3.61 -2.18
N PHE A 874 17.25 4.57 -3.11
CA PHE A 874 16.63 5.88 -3.00
C PHE A 874 15.70 6.12 -4.18
N GLU A 875 14.41 6.27 -3.90
CA GLU A 875 13.39 6.62 -4.87
C GLU A 875 12.64 7.88 -4.40
N PRO A 876 12.68 9.00 -5.15
CA PRO A 876 13.46 9.21 -6.38
C PRO A 876 14.98 9.23 -6.10
N PRO A 877 15.84 8.86 -7.09
CA PRO A 877 17.29 8.87 -6.95
C PRO A 877 17.88 10.24 -6.58
N VAL A 878 18.82 10.26 -5.63
CA VAL A 878 19.32 11.49 -5.00
C VAL A 878 20.25 12.23 -5.96
N CYS A 879 19.84 13.42 -6.43
CA CYS A 879 20.68 14.29 -7.24
C CYS A 879 21.66 15.09 -6.36
N ILE A 880 22.97 14.87 -6.55
CA ILE A 880 24.04 15.51 -5.77
C ILE A 880 24.89 16.40 -6.68
N GLN A 881 25.08 17.66 -6.28
CA GLN A 881 25.78 18.66 -7.09
C GLN A 881 27.27 18.34 -7.32
N ALA A 882 27.76 18.69 -8.51
CA ALA A 882 29.15 18.54 -8.93
C ALA A 882 30.17 19.10 -7.93
N ASP A 883 31.30 18.40 -7.80
CA ASP A 883 32.44 18.76 -6.93
C ASP A 883 32.10 18.88 -5.41
N SER A 884 30.95 18.39 -4.96
CA SER A 884 30.54 18.34 -3.54
C SER A 884 31.30 17.27 -2.72
N VAL A 885 31.22 17.36 -1.39
CA VAL A 885 31.64 16.28 -0.49
C VAL A 885 30.39 15.63 0.12
N LEU A 886 30.19 14.35 -0.15
CA LEU A 886 29.08 13.54 0.35
C LEU A 886 29.50 12.82 1.64
N VAL A 887 28.58 12.60 2.58
CA VAL A 887 28.79 11.74 3.75
C VAL A 887 27.64 10.75 3.86
N VAL A 888 27.96 9.46 3.73
CA VAL A 888 27.01 8.36 3.89
C VAL A 888 27.10 7.86 5.33
N VAL A 889 25.96 7.77 6.02
CA VAL A 889 25.86 7.40 7.44
C VAL A 889 24.90 6.22 7.60
N LEU A 890 25.37 5.13 8.23
CA LEU A 890 24.51 4.08 8.76
C LEU A 890 24.07 4.45 10.18
N ASN A 891 22.76 4.62 10.37
CA ASN A 891 22.14 4.72 11.71
C ASN A 891 21.80 3.31 12.21
N GLU A 892 22.46 2.90 13.29
CA GLU A 892 22.23 1.63 13.95
C GLU A 892 21.51 1.85 15.30
N PRO A 893 20.37 1.19 15.57
CA PRO A 893 19.68 1.26 16.87
C PRO A 893 20.36 0.37 17.93
N GLU A 894 19.80 0.27 19.14
CA GLU A 894 20.31 -0.69 20.13
C GLU A 894 19.79 -2.12 19.89
N SER A 895 20.69 -3.11 19.87
CA SER A 895 20.34 -4.54 19.92
C SER A 895 20.48 -5.05 21.34
N SER A 896 19.39 -5.57 21.89
CA SER A 896 19.34 -6.06 23.28
C SER A 896 19.84 -7.49 23.47
N ASP A 897 19.95 -8.27 22.39
CA ASP A 897 20.21 -9.71 22.41
C ASP A 897 21.47 -10.17 21.64
N GLY A 898 22.05 -9.33 20.77
CA GLY A 898 23.22 -9.69 19.98
C GLY A 898 24.13 -8.54 19.54
N PHE A 899 25.26 -8.93 18.96
CA PHE A 899 26.21 -8.00 18.36
C PHE A 899 25.78 -7.71 16.91
N ALA A 900 25.54 -6.44 16.61
CA ALA A 900 25.36 -5.87 15.29
C ALA A 900 26.45 -4.80 15.05
N ALA A 901 26.78 -4.54 13.78
CA ALA A 901 27.47 -3.34 13.28
C ALA A 901 27.72 -3.47 11.75
N TYR A 902 28.35 -2.46 11.15
CA TYR A 902 28.85 -2.52 9.76
C TYR A 902 29.72 -3.76 9.48
N GLY A 903 29.71 -4.26 8.25
CA GLY A 903 30.48 -5.42 7.78
C GLY A 903 31.79 -5.02 7.07
N GLY A 904 32.82 -5.86 7.16
CA GLY A 904 34.16 -5.57 6.63
C GLY A 904 34.78 -6.70 5.81
N ASN A 905 36.04 -6.51 5.41
CA ASN A 905 36.88 -7.54 4.80
C ASN A 905 38.39 -7.28 5.05
N LEU A 906 39.20 -8.26 4.67
CA LEU A 906 40.66 -8.27 4.87
C LEU A 906 41.46 -7.43 3.85
N ASP A 907 40.85 -6.90 2.80
CA ASP A 907 41.55 -6.14 1.76
C ASP A 907 41.76 -4.66 2.13
N GLY A 908 40.97 -4.15 3.09
CA GLY A 908 41.14 -2.83 3.68
C GLY A 908 40.54 -1.68 2.86
N GLN A 909 40.77 -0.45 3.34
CA GLN A 909 40.14 0.77 2.82
C GLN A 909 41.13 1.77 2.19
N THR A 910 40.65 2.53 1.21
CA THR A 910 41.36 3.64 0.54
C THR A 910 41.00 5.00 1.16
N GLY A 911 39.82 5.12 1.76
CA GLY A 911 39.35 6.29 2.50
C GLY A 911 39.19 6.03 4.01
N PRO A 912 38.90 7.08 4.80
CA PRO A 912 38.68 6.97 6.24
C PRO A 912 37.32 6.33 6.58
N LEU A 913 37.21 5.78 7.78
CA LEU A 913 35.96 5.34 8.40
C LEU A 913 35.79 6.07 9.74
N TYR A 914 34.58 6.53 10.03
CA TYR A 914 34.25 7.28 11.23
C TYR A 914 33.17 6.58 12.06
N VAL A 915 33.16 6.84 13.37
CA VAL A 915 32.09 6.46 14.30
C VAL A 915 31.68 7.62 15.19
N LEU A 916 30.38 7.77 15.40
CA LEU A 916 29.77 8.57 16.46
C LEU A 916 28.97 7.59 17.33
N ALA A 917 29.21 7.62 18.65
CA ALA A 917 28.60 6.71 19.61
C ALA A 917 28.55 7.37 20.99
N ASP A 918 27.45 8.06 21.26
CA ASP A 918 27.29 8.85 22.49
C ASP A 918 27.28 7.96 23.76
N ALA A 919 26.82 6.71 23.64
CA ALA A 919 26.94 5.70 24.69
C ALA A 919 28.40 5.37 25.09
N CYS A 920 29.34 5.50 24.15
CA CYS A 920 30.78 5.42 24.39
C CYS A 920 31.40 6.75 24.89
N GLY A 921 30.65 7.86 24.83
CA GLY A 921 31.17 9.22 25.02
C GLY A 921 31.87 9.79 23.78
N ILE A 922 31.49 9.32 22.58
CA ILE A 922 31.98 9.82 21.29
C ILE A 922 30.83 10.62 20.65
N SER A 923 30.75 11.92 20.98
CA SER A 923 29.63 12.83 20.66
C SER A 923 29.76 13.58 19.32
N SER A 924 30.72 13.18 18.48
CA SER A 924 30.96 13.67 17.13
C SER A 924 31.68 12.56 16.36
N PHE A 925 31.65 12.56 15.04
CA PHE A 925 32.39 11.54 14.27
C PHE A 925 33.89 11.58 14.59
N VAL A 926 34.47 10.40 14.85
CA VAL A 926 35.90 10.20 15.09
C VAL A 926 36.42 9.10 14.18
N ASN A 927 37.56 9.35 13.52
CA ASN A 927 38.20 8.39 12.63
C ASN A 927 38.75 7.19 13.43
N PHE A 928 38.41 5.96 13.04
CA PHE A 928 38.87 4.74 13.70
C PHE A 928 40.41 4.65 13.85
N ALA A 929 41.17 5.19 12.89
CA ALA A 929 42.63 5.19 12.94
C ALA A 929 43.20 6.07 14.08
N ASP A 930 42.49 7.11 14.50
CA ASP A 930 42.90 8.00 15.61
C ASP A 930 42.57 7.42 17.00
N ILE A 931 41.72 6.39 17.06
CA ILE A 931 41.36 5.64 18.29
C ILE A 931 42.02 4.24 18.36
N ASP A 932 43.21 4.10 17.76
CA ASP A 932 44.04 2.87 17.71
C ASP A 932 43.43 1.69 16.90
N PHE A 933 42.46 1.93 16.01
CA PHE A 933 41.88 0.93 15.07
C PHE A 933 42.17 1.27 13.59
N PRO A 934 43.45 1.34 13.15
CA PRO A 934 43.81 1.77 11.79
C PRO A 934 43.48 0.75 10.69
N ASP A 935 43.23 -0.51 11.07
CA ASP A 935 42.92 -1.62 10.16
C ASP A 935 41.39 -1.86 10.03
N ALA A 936 40.55 -1.06 10.71
CA ALA A 936 39.09 -1.17 10.64
C ALA A 936 38.56 -0.73 9.27
N ASN A 937 37.62 -1.49 8.71
CA ASN A 937 37.20 -1.38 7.31
C ASN A 937 35.69 -1.67 7.17
N TRP A 938 34.92 -0.72 6.64
CA TRP A 938 33.56 -0.96 6.15
C TRP A 938 33.64 -1.33 4.66
N ALA A 939 33.12 -2.47 4.26
CA ALA A 939 33.00 -2.82 2.85
C ALA A 939 31.78 -2.08 2.29
N MET A 940 31.90 -1.21 1.27
CA MET A 940 30.75 -0.49 0.68
C MET A 940 31.03 0.07 -0.72
N GLN A 941 29.97 0.32 -1.49
CA GLN A 941 29.97 0.94 -2.81
C GLN A 941 28.68 1.76 -3.02
N LEU A 942 28.83 2.98 -3.51
CA LEU A 942 27.73 3.82 -3.99
C LEU A 942 27.55 3.54 -5.48
N ILE A 943 26.31 3.41 -5.92
CA ILE A 943 25.93 3.03 -7.27
C ILE A 943 24.92 4.06 -7.81
N GLY A 944 25.16 4.51 -9.03
CA GLY A 944 24.47 5.65 -9.60
C GLY A 944 24.99 6.04 -10.98
N ASN A 945 24.63 7.24 -11.45
CA ASN A 945 24.90 7.72 -12.81
C ASN A 945 25.63 9.08 -12.82
N ILE A 946 26.43 9.35 -13.87
CA ILE A 946 27.00 10.69 -14.11
C ILE A 946 25.96 11.61 -14.74
N GLY A 947 25.71 12.72 -14.05
CA GLY A 947 24.63 13.66 -14.34
C GLY A 947 23.30 13.15 -13.82
N CYS A 948 22.52 14.04 -13.21
CA CYS A 948 21.12 13.76 -12.95
C CYS A 948 20.37 13.74 -14.30
N GLY A 949 19.63 12.66 -14.56
CA GLY A 949 18.86 12.51 -15.80
C GLY A 949 17.94 13.70 -16.05
N ASN A 950 17.76 14.12 -17.30
CA ASN A 950 17.00 15.34 -17.63
C ASN A 950 15.48 15.09 -17.64
N GLU A 951 14.96 14.46 -16.60
CA GLU A 951 13.58 14.73 -16.20
C GLU A 951 13.59 16.04 -15.40
N PRO A 952 12.75 17.03 -15.76
CA PRO A 952 12.68 18.27 -15.01
C PRO A 952 12.18 17.97 -13.59
N GLN A 953 12.73 18.66 -12.59
CA GLN A 953 12.18 18.59 -11.23
C GLN A 953 10.67 18.89 -11.27
N PRO A 954 9.82 18.07 -10.61
CA PRO A 954 8.39 18.28 -10.62
C PRO A 954 8.07 19.68 -10.09
N ILE A 955 7.08 20.32 -10.70
CA ILE A 955 6.61 21.63 -10.23
C ILE A 955 5.70 21.36 -9.02
N LEU A 956 6.12 21.81 -7.85
CA LEU A 956 5.45 21.57 -6.58
C LEU A 956 4.96 22.88 -5.97
N ILE A 957 3.94 22.82 -5.11
CA ILE A 957 3.49 23.93 -4.28
C ILE A 957 4.48 24.07 -3.11
N ASN A 958 5.02 25.28 -2.89
CA ASN A 958 6.12 25.51 -1.97
C ASN A 958 5.73 26.32 -0.72
N GLU A 959 4.87 27.33 -0.88
CA GLU A 959 4.43 28.24 0.19
C GLU A 959 3.01 28.78 -0.16
N ILE A 960 2.14 28.93 0.84
CA ILE A 960 0.76 29.44 0.70
C ILE A 960 0.45 30.38 1.87
N ARG A 961 -0.18 31.53 1.59
CA ARG A 961 -0.80 32.41 2.60
C ARG A 961 -2.24 32.74 2.22
N ILE A 962 -3.17 32.48 3.16
CA ILE A 962 -4.62 32.68 3.03
C ILE A 962 -5.20 33.73 4.00
N ASP A 963 -4.50 34.07 5.09
CA ASP A 963 -4.95 35.04 6.11
C ASP A 963 -3.74 35.82 6.69
N GLN A 964 -4.00 37.03 7.19
CA GLN A 964 -3.05 37.82 7.97
C GLN A 964 -3.74 38.88 8.87
N PRO A 965 -3.06 39.42 9.91
CA PRO A 965 -3.63 40.42 10.82
C PRO A 965 -4.20 41.72 10.21
N SER A 966 -5.48 41.70 9.82
CA SER A 966 -6.48 42.79 9.73
C SER A 966 -7.27 42.79 8.42
N ASN A 967 -6.57 42.54 7.32
CA ASN A 967 -7.04 42.61 5.95
C ASN A 967 -6.15 41.65 5.16
N ASP A 968 -6.73 40.93 4.22
CA ASP A 968 -6.07 39.90 3.42
C ASP A 968 -5.38 40.54 2.19
N ASP A 969 -4.72 41.68 2.43
CA ASP A 969 -4.01 42.48 1.43
C ASP A 969 -2.79 41.72 0.81
N ASP A 970 -2.39 40.55 1.31
CA ASP A 970 -1.17 39.81 0.93
C ASP A 970 -1.37 38.28 0.71
N GLU A 971 -2.53 37.84 0.23
CA GLU A 971 -2.72 36.44 -0.25
C GLU A 971 -1.72 36.07 -1.37
N TYR A 972 -1.14 34.87 -1.31
CA TYR A 972 -0.32 34.30 -2.39
C TYR A 972 -0.21 32.77 -2.35
N PHE A 973 0.16 32.20 -3.48
CA PHE A 973 0.78 30.88 -3.55
C PHE A 973 2.10 30.95 -4.32
N GLU A 974 3.03 30.06 -3.96
CA GLU A 974 4.31 29.88 -4.63
C GLU A 974 4.47 28.46 -5.17
N LEU A 975 5.01 28.36 -6.38
CA LEU A 975 5.46 27.09 -6.97
C LEU A 975 6.99 27.05 -7.06
N VAL A 976 7.59 25.90 -6.72
CA VAL A 976 9.01 25.61 -6.91
C VAL A 976 9.22 24.70 -8.12
N GLY A 977 10.31 24.87 -8.87
CA GLY A 977 10.67 24.01 -10.00
C GLY A 977 11.92 24.47 -10.75
N GLU A 978 12.24 23.78 -11.86
CA GLU A 978 13.42 24.11 -12.67
C GLU A 978 13.33 25.51 -13.32
N PRO A 979 14.36 26.38 -13.18
CA PRO A 979 14.37 27.73 -13.76
C PRO A 979 14.14 27.77 -15.28
N GLY A 980 12.92 28.18 -15.68
CA GLY A 980 12.46 28.24 -17.07
C GLY A 980 11.56 27.09 -17.50
N ALA A 981 11.19 26.17 -16.60
CA ALA A 981 10.11 25.19 -16.84
C ALA A 981 8.79 25.91 -17.19
N SER A 982 8.05 25.40 -18.18
CA SER A 982 6.79 26.01 -18.61
C SER A 982 5.65 25.61 -17.68
N LEU A 983 4.71 26.53 -17.45
CA LEU A 983 3.43 26.27 -16.77
C LEU A 983 2.27 26.17 -17.77
N ASP A 984 2.55 26.11 -19.08
CA ASP A 984 1.56 25.92 -20.14
C ASP A 984 0.73 24.63 -19.92
N GLY A 985 -0.59 24.77 -19.76
CA GLY A 985 -1.49 23.63 -19.55
C GLY A 985 -1.60 23.14 -18.09
N LEU A 986 -0.95 23.83 -17.15
CA LEU A 986 -1.18 23.66 -15.72
C LEU A 986 -2.22 24.65 -15.20
N THR A 987 -2.91 24.27 -14.14
CA THR A 987 -3.91 25.10 -13.45
C THR A 987 -3.79 24.87 -11.96
N TYR A 988 -3.81 25.96 -11.18
CA TYR A 988 -3.89 25.90 -9.72
C TYR A 988 -5.36 26.03 -9.31
N LEU A 989 -5.81 25.14 -8.44
CA LEU A 989 -7.19 25.03 -7.96
C LEU A 989 -7.25 25.16 -6.44
N VAL A 990 -8.39 25.63 -5.94
CA VAL A 990 -8.79 25.44 -4.53
C VAL A 990 -10.20 24.86 -4.50
N ILE A 991 -10.40 23.88 -3.62
CA ILE A 991 -11.66 23.19 -3.33
C ILE A 991 -12.00 23.41 -1.85
N GLY A 992 -13.26 23.71 -1.53
CA GLY A 992 -13.75 23.92 -0.17
C GLY A 992 -15.29 23.99 -0.10
N ASP A 993 -15.83 24.78 0.83
CA ASP A 993 -17.27 24.93 1.14
C ASP A 993 -18.02 25.68 0.03
N GLY A 994 -18.92 24.95 -0.64
CA GLY A 994 -19.84 25.47 -1.64
C GLY A 994 -21.17 25.90 -1.07
N ALA A 995 -21.92 26.70 -1.84
CA ALA A 995 -23.31 27.03 -1.52
C ALA A 995 -24.30 25.85 -1.68
N GLY A 996 -23.79 24.63 -1.87
CA GLY A 996 -24.52 23.37 -2.06
C GLY A 996 -24.11 22.30 -1.05
N GLY A 997 -22.80 22.12 -0.88
CA GLY A 997 -22.10 21.09 -0.09
C GLY A 997 -20.59 21.38 -0.10
N SER A 998 -19.74 20.40 0.19
CA SER A 998 -18.28 20.45 0.04
C SER A 998 -17.86 20.41 -1.45
N GLY A 999 -16.65 19.93 -1.77
CA GLY A 999 -16.21 19.59 -3.14
C GLY A 999 -16.19 20.70 -4.18
N THR A 1000 -16.52 21.94 -3.82
CA THR A 1000 -16.81 22.99 -4.78
C THR A 1000 -15.53 23.72 -5.18
N ILE A 1001 -15.30 23.92 -6.48
CA ILE A 1001 -14.12 24.66 -6.96
C ILE A 1001 -14.28 26.16 -6.70
N GLU A 1002 -13.63 26.68 -5.66
CA GLU A 1002 -13.66 28.09 -5.27
C GLU A 1002 -12.74 28.99 -6.11
N ALA A 1003 -11.58 28.47 -6.52
CA ALA A 1003 -10.59 29.24 -7.25
C ALA A 1003 -10.02 28.44 -8.44
N VAL A 1004 -9.91 29.10 -9.60
CA VAL A 1004 -9.27 28.57 -10.81
C VAL A 1004 -8.25 29.57 -11.35
N ILE A 1005 -6.96 29.24 -11.28
CA ILE A 1005 -5.86 30.07 -11.80
C ILE A 1005 -5.16 29.31 -12.94
N ASP A 1006 -5.51 29.68 -14.18
CA ASP A 1006 -4.82 29.24 -15.41
C ASP A 1006 -3.39 29.82 -15.45
N LEU A 1007 -2.40 28.94 -15.50
CA LEU A 1007 -0.98 29.31 -15.51
C LEU A 1007 -0.42 29.49 -16.94
N THR A 1008 -1.22 29.26 -17.97
CA THR A 1008 -0.79 29.24 -19.38
C THR A 1008 -0.11 30.55 -19.82
N GLY A 1009 1.05 30.41 -20.47
CA GLY A 1009 1.94 31.52 -20.83
C GLY A 1009 2.90 31.96 -19.72
N SER A 1010 2.86 31.33 -18.56
CA SER A 1010 3.81 31.51 -17.45
C SER A 1010 4.91 30.45 -17.46
N ALA A 1011 6.01 30.71 -16.75
CA ALA A 1011 7.14 29.80 -16.60
C ALA A 1011 7.85 30.08 -15.27
N ILE A 1012 8.48 29.07 -14.66
CA ILE A 1012 9.26 29.24 -13.43
C ILE A 1012 10.40 30.27 -13.69
N PRO A 1013 10.53 31.34 -12.87
CA PRO A 1013 11.56 32.37 -13.07
C PRO A 1013 12.99 31.87 -12.82
N ALA A 1014 13.96 32.74 -13.10
CA ALA A 1014 15.39 32.48 -12.88
C ALA A 1014 15.81 32.31 -11.40
N THR A 1015 14.85 32.35 -10.47
CA THR A 1015 14.98 32.07 -9.03
C THR A 1015 14.75 30.60 -8.68
N GLY A 1016 14.01 29.85 -9.50
CA GLY A 1016 13.46 28.53 -9.14
C GLY A 1016 12.10 28.59 -8.43
N PHE A 1017 11.61 29.80 -8.13
CA PHE A 1017 10.39 30.07 -7.37
C PHE A 1017 9.49 31.03 -8.14
N PHE A 1018 8.22 30.67 -8.36
CA PHE A 1018 7.19 31.41 -9.08
C PHE A 1018 6.09 31.85 -8.13
N VAL A 1019 5.89 33.16 -7.96
CA VAL A 1019 4.88 33.70 -7.03
C VAL A 1019 3.66 34.21 -7.81
N ALA A 1020 2.47 33.72 -7.44
CA ALA A 1020 1.18 34.24 -7.87
C ALA A 1020 0.46 34.88 -6.67
N ALA A 1021 0.05 36.15 -6.81
CA ALA A 1021 -0.52 36.91 -5.69
C ALA A 1021 -1.56 37.96 -6.12
N GLU A 1022 -2.32 38.46 -5.16
CA GLU A 1022 -3.29 39.55 -5.35
C GLU A 1022 -2.61 40.88 -5.76
N SER A 1023 -3.42 41.80 -6.26
CA SER A 1023 -3.02 43.15 -6.70
C SER A 1023 -2.60 44.10 -5.56
N THR A 1024 -2.86 43.72 -4.31
CA THR A 1024 -2.52 44.43 -3.08
C THR A 1024 -1.15 44.03 -2.48
N PHE A 1025 -0.65 42.84 -2.84
CA PHE A 1025 0.53 42.17 -2.27
C PHE A 1025 1.75 43.08 -2.06
N THR A 1026 2.31 43.05 -0.86
CA THR A 1026 3.30 44.02 -0.36
C THR A 1026 4.70 43.47 -0.14
N PHE A 1027 4.86 42.15 -0.01
CA PHE A 1027 6.17 41.50 0.17
C PHE A 1027 7.12 41.70 -1.02
N GLY A 1028 6.60 41.80 -2.25
CA GLY A 1028 7.46 41.89 -3.44
C GLY A 1028 6.78 42.42 -4.71
N THR A 1029 6.91 41.66 -5.79
CA THR A 1029 6.19 41.85 -7.05
C THR A 1029 6.02 40.45 -7.62
N PRO A 1030 4.80 39.90 -7.67
CA PRO A 1030 4.59 38.53 -8.11
C PRO A 1030 4.86 38.41 -9.62
N ASP A 1031 5.17 37.20 -10.05
CA ASP A 1031 5.34 36.85 -11.46
C ASP A 1031 3.98 36.83 -12.18
N LEU A 1032 2.92 36.40 -11.47
CA LEU A 1032 1.53 36.48 -11.87
C LEU A 1032 0.71 37.34 -10.88
N VAL A 1033 0.19 38.48 -11.36
CA VAL A 1033 -0.88 39.20 -10.66
C VAL A 1033 -2.21 38.61 -11.11
N THR A 1034 -2.86 37.86 -10.23
CA THR A 1034 -4.21 37.33 -10.40
C THR A 1034 -5.15 37.97 -9.37
N SER A 1035 -6.42 37.58 -9.33
CA SER A 1035 -7.16 37.63 -8.06
C SER A 1035 -7.05 36.29 -7.38
N LEU A 1036 -6.82 36.38 -6.07
CA LEU A 1036 -7.02 35.31 -5.10
C LEU A 1036 -8.20 35.76 -4.23
N ASN A 1037 -8.87 34.77 -3.65
CA ASN A 1037 -9.96 34.91 -2.70
C ASN A 1037 -10.04 33.53 -2.04
N PHE A 1038 -8.93 33.13 -1.40
CA PHE A 1038 -8.88 31.89 -0.64
C PHE A 1038 -9.75 32.08 0.60
N GLU A 1039 -10.65 31.13 0.91
CA GLU A 1039 -11.32 31.19 2.20
C GLU A 1039 -10.36 30.80 3.34
N ASN A 1040 -10.67 31.29 4.53
CA ASN A 1040 -9.91 31.08 5.77
C ASN A 1040 -10.85 30.85 6.97
N SER A 1041 -12.09 30.43 6.66
CA SER A 1041 -13.14 30.11 7.63
C SER A 1041 -13.05 28.67 8.12
N ASP A 1042 -12.49 27.78 7.29
CA ASP A 1042 -12.92 26.40 7.05
C ASP A 1042 -11.81 25.52 6.43
N ASN A 1043 -12.10 24.25 6.16
CA ASN A 1043 -11.18 23.33 5.49
C ASN A 1043 -11.09 23.59 3.97
N VAL A 1044 -9.89 23.93 3.47
CA VAL A 1044 -9.64 24.16 2.02
C VAL A 1044 -8.48 23.31 1.48
N THR A 1045 -8.69 22.66 0.34
CA THR A 1045 -7.67 21.86 -0.37
C THR A 1045 -7.13 22.61 -1.59
N HIS A 1046 -5.82 22.81 -1.63
CA HIS A 1046 -5.08 23.47 -2.70
C HIS A 1046 -4.42 22.42 -3.61
N LEU A 1047 -4.65 22.51 -4.92
CA LEU A 1047 -4.13 21.55 -5.92
C LEU A 1047 -3.38 22.26 -7.04
N LEU A 1048 -2.33 21.62 -7.55
CA LEU A 1048 -1.76 21.91 -8.86
C LEU A 1048 -2.09 20.74 -9.80
N VAL A 1049 -2.81 21.02 -10.90
CA VAL A 1049 -3.29 19.98 -11.84
C VAL A 1049 -2.86 20.27 -13.28
N SER A 1050 -2.83 19.24 -14.12
CA SER A 1050 -2.62 19.36 -15.57
C SER A 1050 -3.88 19.05 -16.36
N GLY A 1051 -4.07 19.72 -17.50
CA GLY A 1051 -5.16 19.41 -18.43
C GLY A 1051 -6.57 19.67 -17.91
N PHE A 1052 -6.74 20.64 -17.00
CA PHE A 1052 -8.02 21.02 -16.42
C PHE A 1052 -9.07 21.44 -17.48
N THR A 1053 -10.33 21.04 -17.26
CA THR A 1053 -11.45 21.24 -18.18
C THR A 1053 -12.73 21.78 -17.53
N GLY A 1054 -12.79 21.82 -16.19
CA GLY A 1054 -13.94 22.33 -15.42
C GLY A 1054 -13.97 23.86 -15.32
N ALA A 1055 -14.77 24.35 -14.38
CA ALA A 1055 -14.99 25.77 -14.11
C ALA A 1055 -15.11 26.07 -12.60
N ASN A 1056 -14.96 27.35 -12.27
CA ASN A 1056 -15.10 27.87 -10.92
C ASN A 1056 -16.57 27.83 -10.49
N GLY A 1057 -16.88 27.16 -9.38
CA GLY A 1057 -18.23 26.84 -8.94
C GLY A 1057 -18.85 25.63 -9.63
N ASP A 1058 -18.04 24.80 -10.28
CA ASP A 1058 -18.39 23.39 -10.50
C ASP A 1058 -18.20 22.63 -9.17
N ASP A 1059 -18.99 21.57 -9.03
CA ASP A 1059 -19.19 20.77 -7.83
C ASP A 1059 -18.63 19.36 -8.09
N LEU A 1060 -17.72 18.87 -7.24
CA LEU A 1060 -16.88 17.69 -7.53
C LEU A 1060 -17.07 16.50 -6.57
N ASP A 1061 -17.81 16.69 -5.50
CA ASP A 1061 -18.18 15.73 -4.44
C ASP A 1061 -19.70 15.87 -4.32
N THR A 1062 -20.45 15.14 -5.16
CA THR A 1062 -21.84 15.52 -5.48
C THR A 1062 -22.89 14.87 -4.59
N ASP A 1063 -22.45 14.03 -3.64
CA ASP A 1063 -23.23 13.48 -2.54
C ASP A 1063 -22.67 13.78 -1.13
N ASP A 1064 -21.64 14.65 -1.02
CA ASP A 1064 -21.06 15.19 0.23
C ASP A 1064 -20.34 14.12 1.12
N ASP A 1065 -19.68 13.13 0.50
CA ASP A 1065 -19.01 12.00 1.19
C ASP A 1065 -17.52 12.23 1.54
N CYS A 1066 -16.97 13.39 1.15
CA CYS A 1066 -15.55 13.75 1.24
C CYS A 1066 -14.61 13.00 0.27
N VAL A 1067 -15.14 12.37 -0.78
CA VAL A 1067 -14.43 11.82 -1.94
C VAL A 1067 -14.81 12.63 -3.19
N LEU A 1068 -13.95 12.65 -4.21
CA LEU A 1068 -14.20 13.40 -5.45
C LEU A 1068 -14.81 12.49 -6.53
N ASP A 1069 -16.14 12.54 -6.69
CA ASP A 1069 -16.89 12.03 -7.85
C ASP A 1069 -16.24 12.43 -9.19
N VAL A 1070 -15.92 13.73 -9.32
CA VAL A 1070 -15.60 14.35 -10.61
C VAL A 1070 -14.19 14.93 -10.59
N MET A 1071 -13.33 14.36 -11.42
CA MET A 1071 -11.93 14.78 -11.56
C MET A 1071 -11.71 15.42 -12.95
N PRO A 1072 -12.05 16.72 -13.16
CA PRO A 1072 -12.04 17.36 -14.47
C PRO A 1072 -10.63 17.76 -14.96
N TRP A 1073 -9.60 16.97 -14.64
CA TRP A 1073 -8.19 17.16 -14.96
C TRP A 1073 -7.55 15.86 -15.45
N GLY A 1074 -6.41 15.95 -16.13
CA GLY A 1074 -5.65 14.77 -16.61
C GLY A 1074 -4.72 14.17 -15.54
N SER A 1075 -4.21 14.99 -14.62
CA SER A 1075 -3.43 14.54 -13.46
C SER A 1075 -3.33 15.61 -12.38
N VAL A 1076 -3.12 15.20 -11.14
CA VAL A 1076 -2.62 16.05 -10.05
C VAL A 1076 -1.08 16.01 -10.07
N LEU A 1077 -0.42 17.15 -9.85
CA LEU A 1077 1.03 17.27 -9.74
C LEU A 1077 1.48 17.44 -8.29
N ASP A 1078 0.72 18.20 -7.49
CA ASP A 1078 0.93 18.38 -6.06
C ASP A 1078 -0.37 18.84 -5.37
N ILE A 1079 -0.50 18.55 -4.07
CA ILE A 1079 -1.73 18.77 -3.29
C ILE A 1079 -1.43 18.96 -1.79
N VAL A 1080 -2.18 19.84 -1.13
CA VAL A 1080 -2.15 20.06 0.32
C VAL A 1080 -3.49 20.64 0.81
N SER A 1081 -3.92 20.29 2.02
CA SER A 1081 -5.10 20.88 2.65
C SER A 1081 -4.73 21.72 3.87
N LEU A 1082 -5.34 22.89 4.00
CA LEU A 1082 -5.23 23.76 5.17
C LEU A 1082 -6.52 23.58 5.97
N VAL A 1083 -6.42 23.15 7.23
CA VAL A 1083 -7.59 22.64 7.97
C VAL A 1083 -7.88 23.36 9.28
N LEU A 1084 -9.16 23.65 9.54
CA LEU A 1084 -9.73 24.03 10.83
C LEU A 1084 -10.01 22.81 11.73
N ASP A 1085 -10.46 21.71 11.13
CA ASP A 1085 -10.77 20.46 11.83
C ASP A 1085 -10.25 19.25 11.02
N THR A 1086 -9.75 18.23 11.73
CA THR A 1086 -9.24 16.97 11.16
C THR A 1086 -10.14 15.78 11.49
N THR A 1087 -11.32 16.03 12.07
CA THR A 1087 -12.36 15.01 12.24
C THR A 1087 -13.30 15.02 11.05
N LEU A 1088 -13.56 13.83 10.49
CA LEU A 1088 -14.37 13.65 9.28
C LEU A 1088 -15.69 12.93 9.64
N PRO A 1089 -16.84 13.63 9.57
CA PRO A 1089 -18.18 13.03 9.55
C PRO A 1089 -19.03 13.53 8.36
N PRO A 1090 -20.14 12.83 8.00
CA PRO A 1090 -20.86 13.04 6.73
C PRO A 1090 -21.98 14.12 6.82
N PRO A 1091 -22.83 14.21 5.79
CA PRO A 1091 -22.73 15.10 4.65
C PRO A 1091 -23.32 16.49 4.98
N ALA A 1092 -22.47 17.46 5.35
CA ALA A 1092 -22.93 18.84 5.64
C ALA A 1092 -21.84 19.94 5.75
N SER A 1093 -20.55 19.63 5.85
CA SER A 1093 -19.53 20.63 6.21
C SER A 1093 -18.07 20.19 5.99
N GLU A 1094 -17.27 21.11 5.41
CA GLU A 1094 -15.82 21.21 5.59
C GLU A 1094 -14.99 19.93 5.32
N CYS A 1095 -15.22 19.23 4.21
CA CYS A 1095 -14.34 18.15 3.75
C CYS A 1095 -12.93 18.63 3.36
N TYR A 1096 -11.95 17.72 3.28
CA TYR A 1096 -10.65 17.97 2.65
C TYR A 1096 -10.14 16.76 1.86
N TYR A 1097 -9.51 17.02 0.71
CA TYR A 1097 -9.22 16.01 -0.33
C TYR A 1097 -7.72 15.74 -0.53
N GLY A 1098 -6.90 16.09 0.46
CA GLY A 1098 -5.44 15.96 0.39
C GLY A 1098 -4.75 16.14 1.75
N PRO A 1099 -3.42 15.95 1.83
CA PRO A 1099 -2.68 15.88 3.10
C PRO A 1099 -2.91 17.11 4.01
N PRO A 1100 -3.47 16.93 5.22
CA PRO A 1100 -3.88 18.04 6.07
C PRO A 1100 -2.70 18.71 6.80
N VAL A 1101 -2.75 20.03 6.86
CA VAL A 1101 -1.84 20.90 7.61
C VAL A 1101 -2.69 21.81 8.49
N GLY A 1102 -2.62 21.58 9.80
CA GLY A 1102 -3.44 22.28 10.79
C GLY A 1102 -3.96 21.34 11.89
N PRO A 1103 -4.87 21.84 12.75
CA PRO A 1103 -5.28 23.24 12.87
C PRO A 1103 -4.28 24.08 13.68
N ASP A 1104 -4.25 25.41 13.46
CA ASP A 1104 -3.54 26.35 14.36
C ASP A 1104 -4.40 26.64 15.60
N GLY A 1105 -4.58 25.59 16.41
CA GLY A 1105 -5.31 25.61 17.69
C GLY A 1105 -6.83 25.62 17.55
N THR A 1106 -7.41 26.66 16.94
CA THR A 1106 -8.86 26.78 16.66
C THR A 1106 -9.12 27.63 15.40
N PHE A 1107 -8.19 27.57 14.44
CA PHE A 1107 -8.19 28.34 13.20
C PHE A 1107 -7.50 27.53 12.10
N VAL A 1108 -7.89 27.77 10.85
CA VAL A 1108 -7.12 27.35 9.68
C VAL A 1108 -5.72 28.00 9.73
N PRO A 1109 -4.63 27.29 9.35
CA PRO A 1109 -3.32 27.91 9.27
C PRO A 1109 -3.24 29.00 8.19
N GLY A 1110 -3.24 30.26 8.61
CA GLY A 1110 -3.17 31.41 7.68
C GLY A 1110 -1.93 31.46 6.78
N HIS A 1111 -0.87 30.70 7.11
CA HIS A 1111 0.38 30.58 6.34
C HIS A 1111 0.98 29.19 6.54
N ILE A 1112 1.32 28.50 5.45
CA ILE A 1112 2.06 27.23 5.47
C ILE A 1112 3.20 27.24 4.44
N TYR A 1113 4.27 26.51 4.73
CA TYR A 1113 5.41 26.36 3.81
C TYR A 1113 6.06 24.97 3.90
N ARG A 1114 6.65 24.49 2.80
CA ARG A 1114 7.50 23.29 2.81
C ARG A 1114 8.86 23.64 3.40
N CYS A 1115 9.21 23.09 4.56
CA CYS A 1115 10.47 23.43 5.22
C CYS A 1115 11.66 22.64 4.65
N THR A 1116 12.85 23.24 4.62
CA THR A 1116 14.01 22.74 3.84
C THR A 1116 15.20 22.32 4.72
N PRO A 1117 15.86 21.17 4.46
CA PRO A 1117 15.73 20.31 3.29
C PRO A 1117 14.61 19.25 3.35
N GLU A 1118 13.89 19.11 4.46
CA GLU A 1118 13.07 17.93 4.75
C GLU A 1118 11.78 17.80 3.91
N GLY A 1119 11.35 18.85 3.21
CA GLY A 1119 10.21 18.85 2.29
C GLY A 1119 8.81 18.80 2.93
N ALA A 1120 8.76 18.57 4.24
CA ALA A 1120 7.55 18.50 5.06
C ALA A 1120 6.84 19.86 5.15
N TRP A 1121 5.52 19.85 5.23
CA TRP A 1121 4.73 21.06 5.49
C TRP A 1121 4.85 21.50 6.95
N THR A 1122 4.89 22.81 7.17
CA THR A 1122 4.85 23.40 8.52
C THR A 1122 4.05 24.70 8.55
N ILE A 1123 3.47 25.02 9.71
CA ILE A 1123 2.66 26.21 9.94
C ILE A 1123 3.59 27.40 10.19
N GLY A 1124 3.49 28.42 9.34
CA GLY A 1124 4.23 29.67 9.48
C GLY A 1124 3.53 30.69 10.38
N PRO A 1125 4.20 31.80 10.74
CA PRO A 1125 3.62 32.80 11.63
C PRO A 1125 2.45 33.53 10.97
N PHE A 1126 1.32 33.58 11.69
CA PHE A 1126 0.18 34.41 11.33
C PHE A 1126 0.56 35.90 11.12
N ASP A 1127 1.38 36.47 12.03
CA ASP A 1127 1.80 37.87 11.96
C ASP A 1127 3.01 38.06 11.03
N ILE A 1128 2.76 38.58 9.83
CA ILE A 1128 3.73 39.01 8.81
C ILE A 1128 4.88 39.91 9.34
N ALA A 1129 4.70 40.55 10.51
CA ALA A 1129 5.76 41.35 11.14
C ALA A 1129 6.84 40.50 11.83
N VAL A 1130 6.66 39.17 11.94
CA VAL A 1130 7.71 38.22 12.34
C VAL A 1130 8.73 38.06 11.20
N GLY A 1131 8.24 37.87 9.96
CA GLY A 1131 9.05 37.91 8.73
C GLY A 1131 9.75 36.60 8.39
N ASP A 1132 9.03 35.49 8.55
CA ASP A 1132 9.47 34.14 8.18
C ASP A 1132 8.96 33.72 6.78
N ASP A 1133 8.00 34.47 6.20
CA ASP A 1133 7.57 34.38 4.80
C ASP A 1133 8.73 34.54 3.80
N THR A 1134 8.78 33.72 2.75
CA THR A 1134 9.89 33.66 1.80
C THR A 1134 9.58 33.87 0.30
N PRO A 1135 8.50 34.57 -0.13
CA PRO A 1135 8.07 34.58 -1.53
C PRO A 1135 9.15 35.11 -2.50
N GLY A 1136 9.49 34.28 -3.47
CA GLY A 1136 10.55 34.43 -4.46
C GLY A 1136 11.90 33.85 -4.03
N ALA A 1137 11.96 33.06 -2.96
CA ALA A 1137 13.17 32.50 -2.36
C ALA A 1137 12.92 31.17 -1.64
N ALA A 1138 14.01 30.49 -1.24
CA ALA A 1138 13.91 29.25 -0.49
C ALA A 1138 13.40 29.46 0.95
N ASN A 1139 12.53 28.55 1.39
CA ASN A 1139 11.89 28.54 2.70
C ASN A 1139 12.88 28.31 3.87
N LEU A 1140 12.35 28.41 5.10
CA LEU A 1140 13.11 28.11 6.32
C LEU A 1140 13.21 26.60 6.59
N ALA A 1141 14.21 26.22 7.39
CA ALA A 1141 14.35 24.84 7.88
C ALA A 1141 13.28 24.47 8.92
N CYS A 1142 13.01 23.18 9.06
CA CYS A 1142 11.87 22.71 9.86
C CYS A 1142 11.98 23.07 11.36
N PRO A 1143 10.87 23.45 12.02
CA PRO A 1143 10.88 23.76 13.45
C PRO A 1143 11.28 22.56 14.31
N VAL A 1144 12.45 22.62 14.94
CA VAL A 1144 12.91 21.58 15.88
C VAL A 1144 11.97 21.52 17.09
N PRO A 1145 11.33 20.36 17.40
CA PRO A 1145 10.36 20.27 18.48
C PRO A 1145 11.00 20.57 19.86
N PRO A 1146 10.31 21.30 20.75
CA PRO A 1146 10.90 21.78 21.99
C PRO A 1146 11.13 20.65 23.00
N PHE A 1147 12.40 20.39 23.34
CA PHE A 1147 12.83 19.45 24.38
C PHE A 1147 12.28 19.83 25.79
N GLU A 1148 11.12 19.30 26.15
CA GLU A 1148 10.68 19.15 27.55
C GLU A 1148 11.63 18.20 28.30
N ALA A 1149 11.88 18.44 29.59
CA ALA A 1149 13.06 17.92 30.26
C ALA A 1149 12.79 17.05 31.50
N GLN A 1150 13.44 15.87 31.50
CA GLN A 1150 13.56 14.89 32.60
C GLN A 1150 12.39 13.88 32.71
N SER A 1151 12.63 12.59 32.95
CA SER A 1151 13.52 12.08 34.01
C SER A 1151 14.26 10.75 33.72
N GLN A 1152 15.25 10.44 34.57
CA GLN A 1152 16.24 9.37 34.33
C GLN A 1152 15.78 7.95 34.76
N PRO A 1153 16.28 6.89 34.09
CA PRO A 1153 15.79 5.52 34.26
C PRO A 1153 16.06 4.92 35.64
N ARG A 1154 15.09 4.15 36.14
CA ARG A 1154 15.12 3.54 37.47
C ARG A 1154 15.62 2.10 37.40
N VAL A 1155 16.89 1.90 37.78
CA VAL A 1155 17.58 0.59 37.78
C VAL A 1155 16.72 -0.53 38.41
N VAL A 1156 16.23 -1.44 37.58
CA VAL A 1156 15.73 -2.76 37.99
C VAL A 1156 16.93 -3.69 38.15
N ARG A 1157 16.88 -4.60 39.14
CA ARG A 1157 17.85 -5.68 39.31
C ARG A 1157 17.11 -7.02 39.40
N PRO A 1158 17.65 -8.10 38.81
CA PRO A 1158 16.93 -9.36 38.64
C PRO A 1158 16.65 -10.07 39.96
N ALA A 1159 15.59 -10.88 39.97
CA ALA A 1159 15.16 -11.66 41.11
C ALA A 1159 16.16 -12.78 41.46
N ALA A 1160 16.44 -12.94 42.75
CA ALA A 1160 17.15 -14.10 43.29
C ALA A 1160 16.54 -14.51 44.63
N GLY A 1161 16.03 -15.74 44.72
CA GLY A 1161 15.27 -16.20 45.88
C GLY A 1161 16.08 -16.33 47.17
N GLY A 1162 15.51 -15.89 48.30
CA GLY A 1162 16.11 -15.99 49.64
C GLY A 1162 15.05 -16.19 50.73
N SER A 1163 15.17 -17.27 51.50
CA SER A 1163 14.15 -17.66 52.49
C SER A 1163 14.38 -17.09 53.90
N ALA A 1164 13.29 -17.05 54.68
CA ALA A 1164 13.21 -17.11 56.14
C ALA A 1164 13.22 -15.82 57.01
N THR A 1165 12.02 -15.54 57.53
CA THR A 1165 11.70 -15.33 58.97
C THR A 1165 11.88 -13.97 59.70
N THR A 1166 10.75 -13.54 60.27
CA THR A 1166 10.53 -13.00 61.64
C THR A 1166 10.72 -11.51 62.02
N THR A 1167 9.56 -10.89 62.30
CA THR A 1167 9.19 -10.10 63.51
C THR A 1167 9.50 -8.58 63.67
N ASN A 1168 8.39 -7.89 63.98
CA ASN A 1168 8.22 -6.77 64.93
C ASN A 1168 8.63 -5.32 64.56
N ALA A 1169 7.59 -4.47 64.52
CA ALA A 1169 7.56 -3.00 64.70
C ALA A 1169 8.03 -2.59 66.15
N PRO A 1170 8.08 -1.30 66.61
CA PRO A 1170 7.22 -0.18 66.16
C PRO A 1170 7.66 1.33 66.33
N ARG A 1171 6.76 2.22 65.83
CA ARG A 1171 6.34 3.56 66.36
C ARG A 1171 7.18 4.86 66.18
N ARG A 1172 6.52 5.81 65.48
CA ARG A 1172 6.24 7.25 65.81
C ARG A 1172 7.39 8.27 65.99
N THR A 1173 7.38 9.37 65.21
CA THR A 1173 6.71 10.68 65.54
C THR A 1173 6.96 11.77 64.46
N GLY A 1174 5.96 12.62 64.16
CA GLY A 1174 6.12 13.95 63.49
C GLY A 1174 5.90 15.11 64.49
N PRO A 1175 5.41 16.32 64.12
CA PRO A 1175 5.12 16.88 62.78
C PRO A 1175 5.49 18.40 62.62
N SER A 1176 4.96 19.09 61.59
CA SER A 1176 4.90 20.58 61.38
C SER A 1176 6.21 21.36 61.09
N ALA A 1177 6.24 22.56 60.47
CA ALA A 1177 5.38 23.35 59.52
C ALA A 1177 6.15 24.69 59.21
N ARG A 1178 5.71 25.76 58.48
CA ARG A 1178 4.45 26.19 57.81
C ARG A 1178 4.73 27.41 56.88
N SER A 1179 3.84 27.68 55.89
CA SER A 1179 3.56 28.99 55.20
C SER A 1179 4.67 29.68 54.38
N GLY A 1180 4.40 30.42 53.29
CA GLY A 1180 3.15 30.72 52.56
C GLY A 1180 3.00 32.21 52.15
N GLY A 1181 2.30 32.54 51.05
CA GLY A 1181 1.95 33.94 50.68
C GLY A 1181 1.52 34.15 49.21
N THR A 1182 0.51 35.00 48.98
CA THR A 1182 -0.19 35.26 47.69
C THR A 1182 0.22 36.62 47.01
N PRO A 1183 -0.29 37.01 45.80
CA PRO A 1183 0.43 37.82 44.79
C PRO A 1183 0.18 39.35 44.89
N PRO A 1184 0.66 40.23 43.94
CA PRO A 1184 -0.16 40.55 42.73
C PRO A 1184 0.53 41.18 41.46
N ILE A 1185 -0.15 41.08 40.30
CA ILE A 1185 -0.31 42.07 39.18
C ILE A 1185 0.85 42.38 38.17
N MET A 1186 0.41 42.46 36.90
CA MET A 1186 1.05 42.80 35.59
C MET A 1186 1.94 44.07 35.52
N THR A 1187 2.93 44.12 34.60
CA THR A 1187 2.87 44.81 33.27
C THR A 1187 4.22 44.87 32.49
N THR A 1188 4.15 44.66 31.16
CA THR A 1188 5.03 45.17 30.06
C THR A 1188 6.58 45.04 30.11
N ALA A 1189 7.14 44.17 29.26
CA ALA A 1189 7.96 44.43 28.03
C ALA A 1189 9.04 45.56 27.98
N PRO A 1190 9.99 45.60 26.99
CA PRO A 1190 10.41 44.61 25.97
C PRO A 1190 11.97 44.44 25.82
N VAL A 1191 12.41 43.77 24.72
CA VAL A 1191 13.70 43.92 23.96
C VAL A 1191 14.81 42.87 24.17
N ARG A 1192 14.84 41.89 23.23
CA ARG A 1192 15.96 41.35 22.40
C ARG A 1192 17.27 40.80 23.03
N PRO A 1193 17.99 39.90 22.32
CA PRO A 1193 17.58 39.16 21.12
C PRO A 1193 16.44 38.20 21.45
#